data_AF-A0A9D5NVZ2-F1
#
_entry.id   AF-A0A9D5NVZ2-F1
#
_cell.length_a   1.000
_cell.length_b   1.000
_cell.length_c   1.000
_cell.angle_alpha   90.00
_cell.angle_beta   90.00
_cell.angle_gamma   90.00
#
_symmetry.space_group_name_H-M   'P 1'
#
loop_
_entity.id
_entity.type
_entity.pdbx_description
1 polymer ?
#
loop_
_entity_poly.entity_id
_entity_poly.type
_entity_poly.pdbx_seq_one_letter_code
_entity_poly.pdbx_strand_id
1 'polypeptide(L)'
;MREKIDCFLPCSDIQAVAPIIAQLRASKTIQNICLLTSDPLQKKAHSDWQQLQVDNLTSSNTLMSIAENAKADYVLLQTKPTQLILGEGALDRLLRIASDADAAMAYADHYDLIGGERREHPVIDYQLGSIRDDFDFGSLILIKTSLLHTFAMQAGEHDYQYAGLYDLRLFLSRNGKLFHINEKLYTEEEQDTRASGVKQFDYVNPRNREVQIEMEQVATAHLAEIGAKIYPSYYRRPDFNEQEFDVEASVIIPVYNREKTICDAVNSALSQKTSFKYNVIVVDNHSTDKTTELLKSFHDDRLVHIIPDRTDLGIGGCWNKAIHDDRCGRFAVQLDSDDLYSSPKTLQQVVDTFYKQNAAMVIGSYRMCDFDLNTLPPGLIDHAEWTDDNGPNNALRINGLGAPRAFFTPLLRQIGFPNTSYGEDYALGLIFSRHYRIGRIFTELYLCRRWGGNSDAALSIDKINANNHYKDQLRTLEILARQQMLQGKQDLMNDSPLQRFFNRQLEKWDDARRRYQDLRNVKTRELAVGASAIQVQWNPARIVSTGAAISKEALAQRPCFLCEQNRPKEQVKKNIDSRYDLLVNPFPILPIHFTIPCVRHEPQLILESYGEIHKILEEYPELMVFYNGPKCGASAPDHAHFQAGTSGLLPLQMAWQRLSRNLTKLISLNDNEYISLIEEYPCPALLVNSRSQYGDEQLFRRLYESLPQREDETEPMMNIVSWRHDDDYLSVVFPRRKHRPSCYFTQGIDQYLISPGALDMAGLIITPRQEDYERLSPEMALSILQEVALTKDELLQVINRLKASNTVNEQTPTFNAKEPDVTVGIVSGQKISFMLNSPYVAKGEIITGPQTVEFAEGGILWRGTQYRNLTFTPQEEGASFSLENVTIGVNFHWERQETQTFEGTLHIIVESDHIVAINQLPVERYLTSVISSEMSASASLEFLKAHAVISRSWLLAQIEKRHRHEQGGDSFFSFTKKDDELIRWYDREDHTIFDVCADDHCQRYQGITKASNKQVAEAISETRGQVLTYENEICDARFSKCCGGQTEEFQYCWEDTPKPYLVSFADPYCNTSDKTILKQVLNDFDQETPDFYRWTVEYSQAELSELISRKLKEDFGEIQDLVPLERGKSGRIWKLKIVGTKKTFTIGKELEIRRALSETHLLSSAFDVERQGDRFILHGKGWGHGVGLCQIGAAVMGEQGKTYDEILLFYYRNAKINQLYE
;
A
#
# COMPACT_ATOMS: atom_id res chain seq x y z
N MET A 1 -60.65 -3.04 3.63
CA MET A 1 -59.68 -2.97 4.74
C MET A 1 -60.18 -3.69 6.00
N ARG A 2 -60.93 -4.80 5.91
CA ARG A 2 -61.34 -5.56 7.11
C ARG A 2 -60.36 -6.67 7.41
N GLU A 3 -60.06 -6.92 8.68
CA GLU A 3 -59.22 -8.04 9.15
C GLU A 3 -57.88 -8.12 8.40
N LYS A 4 -57.17 -7.00 8.34
CA LYS A 4 -55.89 -6.83 7.63
C LYS A 4 -54.69 -6.64 8.55
N ILE A 5 -54.91 -6.57 9.86
CA ILE A 5 -53.87 -6.31 10.86
C ILE A 5 -53.89 -7.38 11.95
N ASP A 6 -52.75 -7.98 12.24
CA ASP A 6 -52.49 -8.71 13.49
C ASP A 6 -51.72 -7.80 14.45
N CYS A 7 -52.24 -7.63 15.67
CA CYS A 7 -51.63 -6.76 16.69
C CYS A 7 -50.79 -7.56 17.67
N PHE A 8 -49.59 -7.07 17.99
CA PHE A 8 -48.70 -7.63 19.00
C PHE A 8 -48.36 -6.55 20.03
N LEU A 9 -48.83 -6.76 21.28
CA LEU A 9 -48.72 -5.78 22.36
C LEU A 9 -47.91 -6.34 23.54
N PRO A 10 -46.90 -5.62 24.04
CA PRO A 10 -46.23 -5.99 25.28
C PRO A 10 -47.19 -5.91 26.46
N CYS A 11 -47.21 -6.95 27.30
CA CYS A 11 -48.12 -7.04 28.43
C CYS A 11 -47.43 -7.59 29.68
N SER A 12 -47.16 -6.70 30.65
CA SER A 12 -46.74 -7.07 32.02
C SER A 12 -47.92 -7.15 32.99
N ASP A 13 -48.97 -6.35 32.77
CA ASP A 13 -50.23 -6.37 33.52
C ASP A 13 -51.43 -6.24 32.56
N ILE A 14 -52.34 -7.20 32.62
CA ILE A 14 -53.55 -7.22 31.80
C ILE A 14 -54.46 -6.01 32.05
N GLN A 15 -54.44 -5.43 33.25
CA GLN A 15 -55.26 -4.24 33.55
C GLN A 15 -54.76 -3.00 32.81
N ALA A 16 -53.45 -2.88 32.63
CA ALA A 16 -52.83 -1.76 31.92
C ALA A 16 -53.13 -1.79 30.41
N VAL A 17 -53.24 -2.97 29.80
CA VAL A 17 -53.52 -3.13 28.35
C VAL A 17 -55.01 -3.28 28.02
N ALA A 18 -55.89 -3.48 29.01
CA ALA A 18 -57.32 -3.64 28.78
C ALA A 18 -57.98 -2.49 27.98
N PRO A 19 -57.63 -1.19 28.21
CA PRO A 19 -58.21 -0.09 27.44
C PRO A 19 -57.87 -0.13 25.95
N ILE A 20 -56.61 -0.45 25.59
CA ILE A 20 -56.19 -0.53 24.20
C ILE A 20 -56.79 -1.76 23.51
N ILE A 21 -56.90 -2.91 24.20
CA ILE A 21 -57.58 -4.11 23.67
C ILE A 21 -59.03 -3.77 23.27
N ALA A 22 -59.75 -3.00 24.09
CA ALA A 22 -61.12 -2.59 23.77
C ALA A 22 -61.18 -1.70 22.50
N GLN A 23 -60.25 -0.77 22.33
CA GLN A 23 -60.17 0.07 21.11
C GLN A 23 -59.83 -0.75 19.86
N LEU A 24 -58.88 -1.68 19.97
CA LEU A 24 -58.48 -2.55 18.86
C LEU A 24 -59.64 -3.43 18.38
N ARG A 25 -60.43 -4.01 19.30
CA ARG A 25 -61.60 -4.82 18.93
C ARG A 25 -62.75 -4.05 18.30
N ALA A 26 -62.90 -2.78 18.67
CA ALA A 26 -63.91 -1.93 18.05
C ALA A 26 -63.57 -1.66 16.57
N SER A 27 -62.30 -1.79 16.18
CA SER A 27 -61.87 -1.62 14.79
C SER A 27 -62.16 -2.86 13.94
N LYS A 28 -62.67 -2.62 12.72
CA LYS A 28 -62.88 -3.68 11.72
C LYS A 28 -61.59 -4.08 11.00
N THR A 29 -60.50 -3.33 11.19
CA THR A 29 -59.21 -3.60 10.54
C THR A 29 -58.43 -4.74 11.21
N ILE A 30 -58.71 -5.05 12.48
CA ILE A 30 -57.98 -6.04 13.26
C ILE A 30 -58.51 -7.45 13.00
N GLN A 31 -57.59 -8.40 12.78
CA GLN A 31 -57.87 -9.82 12.64
C GLN A 31 -57.59 -10.56 13.96
N ASN A 32 -56.37 -10.44 14.51
CA ASN A 32 -56.01 -11.03 15.80
C ASN A 32 -55.32 -10.01 16.72
N ILE A 33 -55.44 -10.24 18.03
CA ILE A 33 -54.70 -9.52 19.07
C ILE A 33 -53.87 -10.53 19.83
N CYS A 34 -52.56 -10.33 19.87
CA CYS A 34 -51.59 -11.16 20.55
C CYS A 34 -50.87 -10.34 21.63
N LEU A 35 -50.80 -10.88 22.86
CA LEU A 35 -50.11 -10.26 23.98
C LEU A 35 -48.75 -10.94 24.16
N LEU A 36 -47.68 -10.14 24.08
CA LEU A 36 -46.29 -10.55 24.29
C LEU A 36 -45.99 -10.51 25.79
N THR A 37 -45.67 -11.66 26.38
CA THR A 37 -45.47 -11.79 27.84
C THR A 37 -44.16 -12.51 28.15
N SER A 38 -43.35 -11.99 29.07
CA SER A 38 -42.16 -12.69 29.57
C SER A 38 -42.52 -13.88 30.45
N ASP A 39 -43.55 -13.73 31.27
CA ASP A 39 -44.06 -14.77 32.19
C ASP A 39 -45.49 -15.20 31.82
N PRO A 40 -45.88 -16.45 32.11
CA PRO A 40 -47.26 -16.90 31.89
C PRO A 40 -48.26 -16.08 32.72
N LEU A 41 -49.18 -15.37 32.05
CA LEU A 41 -50.30 -14.71 32.72
C LEU A 41 -51.16 -15.77 33.45
N GLN A 42 -51.52 -15.50 34.71
CA GLN A 42 -52.28 -16.45 35.55
C GLN A 42 -53.70 -16.76 35.02
N LYS A 43 -54.21 -16.02 34.03
CA LYS A 43 -55.52 -16.25 33.38
C LYS A 43 -55.31 -16.87 32.00
N LYS A 44 -55.94 -18.03 31.75
CA LYS A 44 -55.98 -18.70 30.43
C LYS A 44 -56.53 -17.76 29.35
N ALA A 45 -56.04 -17.93 28.12
CA ALA A 45 -56.45 -17.23 26.90
C ALA A 45 -57.97 -16.98 26.85
N HIS A 46 -58.34 -15.71 26.69
CA HIS A 46 -59.73 -15.28 26.44
C HIS A 46 -60.05 -15.48 24.95
N SER A 47 -61.32 -15.54 24.53
CA SER A 47 -61.76 -15.72 23.12
C SER A 47 -61.37 -14.61 22.12
N ASP A 48 -60.40 -13.78 22.47
CA ASP A 48 -60.57 -12.33 22.45
C ASP A 48 -59.19 -11.63 22.41
N TRP A 49 -58.14 -12.39 22.74
CA TRP A 49 -56.72 -12.15 22.52
C TRP A 49 -55.99 -13.49 22.74
N GLN A 50 -54.81 -13.64 22.15
CA GLN A 50 -53.91 -14.78 22.32
C GLN A 50 -52.68 -14.35 23.14
N GLN A 51 -52.03 -15.31 23.79
CA GLN A 51 -50.78 -15.06 24.51
C GLN A 51 -49.62 -15.68 23.74
N LEU A 52 -48.55 -14.92 23.58
CA LEU A 52 -47.28 -15.37 23.04
C LEU A 52 -46.19 -15.13 24.08
N GLN A 53 -45.57 -16.22 24.53
CA GLN A 53 -44.46 -16.14 25.46
C GLN A 53 -43.20 -15.72 24.70
N VAL A 54 -42.50 -14.71 25.21
CA VAL A 54 -41.31 -14.13 24.59
C VAL A 54 -40.22 -13.94 25.63
N ASP A 55 -38.96 -13.93 25.21
CA ASP A 55 -37.82 -13.67 26.10
C ASP A 55 -37.70 -12.16 26.43
N ASN A 56 -37.57 -11.32 25.41
CA ASN A 56 -37.60 -9.87 25.52
C ASN A 56 -38.10 -9.23 24.20
N LEU A 57 -38.52 -7.95 24.25
CA LEU A 57 -39.20 -7.31 23.11
C LEU A 57 -38.32 -7.04 21.89
N THR A 58 -37.00 -7.02 22.05
CA THR A 58 -36.07 -6.63 20.99
C THR A 58 -35.22 -7.78 20.46
N SER A 59 -35.41 -9.00 20.97
CA SER A 59 -34.68 -10.20 20.56
C SER A 59 -35.09 -10.70 19.17
N SER A 60 -34.20 -11.48 18.55
CA SER A 60 -34.47 -12.19 17.30
C SER A 60 -35.57 -13.24 17.50
N ASN A 61 -35.53 -13.99 18.61
CA ASN A 61 -36.51 -15.03 18.95
C ASN A 61 -37.94 -14.49 19.04
N THR A 62 -38.12 -13.31 19.62
CA THR A 62 -39.42 -12.64 19.69
C THR A 62 -39.95 -12.31 18.31
N LEU A 63 -39.09 -11.79 17.43
CA LEU A 63 -39.49 -11.47 16.06
C LEU A 63 -39.84 -12.72 15.24
N MET A 64 -39.09 -13.82 15.43
CA MET A 64 -39.44 -15.11 14.82
C MET A 64 -40.81 -15.59 15.30
N SER A 65 -41.06 -15.51 16.61
CA SER A 65 -42.33 -15.90 17.22
C SER A 65 -43.50 -15.03 16.71
N ILE A 66 -43.28 -13.72 16.54
CA ILE A 66 -44.26 -12.81 15.94
C ILE A 66 -44.52 -13.21 14.48
N ALA A 67 -43.47 -13.45 13.70
CA ALA A 67 -43.59 -13.86 12.30
C ALA A 67 -44.42 -15.13 12.16
N GLU A 68 -44.13 -16.19 12.93
CA GLU A 68 -44.87 -17.46 12.92
C GLU A 68 -46.37 -17.31 13.21
N ASN A 69 -46.74 -16.31 14.02
CA ASN A 69 -48.11 -16.06 14.43
C ASN A 69 -48.84 -15.00 13.57
N ALA A 70 -48.12 -14.28 12.70
CA ALA A 70 -48.68 -13.25 11.83
C ALA A 70 -49.30 -13.85 10.55
N LYS A 71 -50.61 -13.69 10.38
CA LYS A 71 -51.42 -14.23 9.27
C LYS A 71 -52.09 -13.15 8.44
N ALA A 72 -52.33 -11.98 9.01
CA ALA A 72 -52.90 -10.84 8.31
C ALA A 72 -51.87 -10.19 7.36
N ASP A 73 -52.34 -9.34 6.44
CA ASP A 73 -51.48 -8.62 5.49
C ASP A 73 -50.43 -7.73 6.18
N TYR A 74 -50.74 -7.20 7.36
CA TYR A 74 -49.87 -6.34 8.16
C TYR A 74 -49.79 -6.75 9.63
N VAL A 75 -48.66 -6.44 10.26
CA VAL A 75 -48.40 -6.57 11.70
C VAL A 75 -48.35 -5.19 12.33
N LEU A 76 -49.21 -4.94 13.32
CA LEU A 76 -49.10 -3.76 14.18
C LEU A 76 -48.31 -4.15 15.44
N LEU A 77 -47.10 -3.63 15.58
CA LEU A 77 -46.22 -3.93 16.71
C LEU A 77 -46.08 -2.70 17.61
N GLN A 78 -46.33 -2.90 18.90
CA GLN A 78 -45.99 -1.93 19.93
C GLN A 78 -44.59 -2.22 20.48
N THR A 79 -43.67 -1.26 20.38
CA THR A 79 -42.24 -1.44 20.69
C THR A 79 -41.86 -1.09 22.12
N LYS A 80 -42.71 -0.33 22.84
CA LYS A 80 -42.51 0.05 24.25
C LYS A 80 -43.68 -0.42 25.12
N PRO A 81 -43.46 -0.86 26.37
CA PRO A 81 -44.53 -1.27 27.30
C PRO A 81 -45.25 -0.07 27.95
N THR A 82 -45.65 0.93 27.16
CA THR A 82 -46.35 2.14 27.62
C THR A 82 -47.86 2.04 27.39
N GLN A 83 -48.65 2.82 28.13
CA GLN A 83 -50.09 2.93 27.84
C GLN A 83 -50.31 3.71 26.56
N LEU A 84 -51.19 3.19 25.69
CA LEU A 84 -51.52 3.79 24.41
C LEU A 84 -53.02 4.09 24.27
N ILE A 85 -53.31 5.26 23.71
CA ILE A 85 -54.66 5.68 23.32
C ILE A 85 -54.64 6.01 21.83
N LEU A 86 -55.38 5.26 21.02
CA LEU A 86 -55.47 5.52 19.58
C LEU A 86 -56.39 6.71 19.30
N GLY A 87 -56.01 7.52 18.31
CA GLY A 87 -56.89 8.54 17.74
C GLY A 87 -58.05 7.93 16.97
N GLU A 88 -59.10 8.73 16.75
CA GLU A 88 -60.24 8.30 15.94
C GLU A 88 -59.80 7.99 14.50
N GLY A 89 -60.12 6.79 14.01
CA GLY A 89 -59.75 6.33 12.67
C GLY A 89 -58.25 6.07 12.44
N ALA A 90 -57.43 6.09 13.51
CA ALA A 90 -55.96 5.96 13.40
C ALA A 90 -55.52 4.68 12.66
N LEU A 91 -56.14 3.53 12.95
CA LEU A 91 -55.81 2.26 12.32
C LEU A 91 -56.18 2.20 10.83
N ASP A 92 -57.35 2.72 10.45
CA ASP A 92 -57.75 2.84 9.04
C ASP A 92 -56.78 3.76 8.29
N ARG A 93 -56.33 4.84 8.94
CA ARG A 93 -55.37 5.79 8.36
C ARG A 93 -53.99 5.16 8.16
N LEU A 94 -53.44 4.51 9.19
CA LEU A 94 -52.18 3.76 9.12
C LEU A 94 -52.20 2.72 8.00
N LEU A 95 -53.23 1.88 7.98
CA LEU A 95 -53.36 0.80 6.99
C LEU A 95 -53.51 1.34 5.57
N ARG A 96 -54.31 2.39 5.38
CA ARG A 96 -54.51 2.99 4.07
C ARG A 96 -53.22 3.60 3.53
N ILE A 97 -52.48 4.36 4.34
CA ILE A 97 -51.21 4.93 3.89
C ILE A 97 -50.17 3.84 3.62
N ALA A 98 -50.05 2.85 4.51
CA ALA A 98 -49.10 1.75 4.30
C ALA A 98 -49.39 0.98 3.01
N SER A 99 -50.66 0.80 2.65
CA SER A 99 -51.08 0.20 1.39
C SER A 99 -50.86 1.13 0.18
N ASP A 100 -51.29 2.38 0.26
CA ASP A 100 -51.22 3.34 -0.85
C ASP A 100 -49.76 3.69 -1.21
N ALA A 101 -48.86 3.71 -0.22
CA ALA A 101 -47.44 3.98 -0.40
C ALA A 101 -46.59 2.73 -0.64
N ASP A 102 -47.19 1.53 -0.64
CA ASP A 102 -46.51 0.22 -0.62
C ASP A 102 -45.35 0.18 0.39
N ALA A 103 -45.62 0.66 1.61
CA ALA A 103 -44.61 0.80 2.64
C ALA A 103 -44.23 -0.57 3.22
N ALA A 104 -42.92 -0.80 3.38
CA ALA A 104 -42.40 -1.94 4.14
C ALA A 104 -42.76 -1.80 5.62
N MET A 105 -42.72 -0.56 6.12
CA MET A 105 -43.13 -0.17 7.47
C MET A 105 -43.73 1.23 7.44
N ALA A 106 -44.79 1.48 8.21
CA ALA A 106 -45.35 2.81 8.44
C ALA A 106 -45.31 3.17 9.92
N TYR A 107 -45.06 4.45 10.21
CA TYR A 107 -44.99 5.03 11.56
C TYR A 107 -45.49 6.48 11.51
N ALA A 108 -45.83 7.06 12.67
CA ALA A 108 -46.53 8.35 12.71
C ALA A 108 -46.08 9.26 13.85
N ASP A 109 -46.33 10.56 13.69
CA ASP A 109 -46.32 11.50 14.80
C ASP A 109 -47.30 11.05 15.90
N HIS A 110 -47.05 11.50 17.13
CA HIS A 110 -47.92 11.18 18.26
C HIS A 110 -47.97 12.31 19.28
N TYR A 111 -48.70 12.07 20.36
CA TYR A 111 -48.72 12.94 21.53
C TYR A 111 -48.07 12.23 22.72
N ASP A 112 -47.26 12.96 23.49
CA ASP A 112 -46.83 12.55 24.82
C ASP A 112 -47.81 13.04 25.87
N LEU A 113 -48.15 12.18 26.83
CA LEU A 113 -48.84 12.57 28.05
C LEU A 113 -47.82 12.67 29.19
N ILE A 114 -47.49 13.89 29.62
CA ILE A 114 -46.53 14.16 30.69
C ILE A 114 -47.27 14.88 31.82
N GLY A 115 -47.40 14.23 32.98
CA GLY A 115 -48.10 14.82 34.14
C GLY A 115 -49.58 15.16 33.86
N GLY A 116 -50.22 14.44 32.94
CA GLY A 116 -51.61 14.69 32.52
C GLY A 116 -51.77 15.78 31.44
N GLU A 117 -50.69 16.46 31.03
CA GLU A 117 -50.69 17.39 29.91
C GLU A 117 -50.27 16.70 28.62
N ARG A 118 -51.03 16.93 27.55
CA ARG A 118 -50.74 16.40 26.21
C ARG A 118 -49.80 17.35 25.46
N ARG A 119 -48.67 16.83 24.96
CA ARG A 119 -47.68 17.57 24.16
C ARG A 119 -47.48 16.92 22.80
N GLU A 120 -47.25 17.74 21.77
CA GLU A 120 -46.97 17.22 20.43
C GLU A 120 -45.58 16.59 20.37
N HIS A 121 -45.50 15.42 19.74
CA HIS A 121 -44.25 14.71 19.47
C HIS A 121 -44.15 14.41 17.97
N PRO A 122 -43.64 15.35 17.17
CA PRO A 122 -43.31 15.06 15.78
C PRO A 122 -42.11 14.12 15.69
N VAL A 123 -42.10 13.19 14.73
CA VAL A 123 -40.94 12.37 14.36
C VAL A 123 -40.39 12.82 13.00
N ILE A 124 -39.34 12.16 12.49
CA ILE A 124 -38.69 12.55 11.22
C ILE A 124 -38.78 11.47 10.14
N ASP A 125 -38.62 11.90 8.89
CA ASP A 125 -38.56 11.01 7.73
C ASP A 125 -37.33 10.09 7.80
N TYR A 126 -37.51 8.86 7.32
CA TYR A 126 -36.43 7.87 7.22
C TYR A 126 -35.66 8.05 5.92
N GLN A 127 -34.33 8.04 6.01
CA GLN A 127 -33.42 8.14 4.88
C GLN A 127 -32.29 7.11 4.98
N LEU A 128 -31.50 6.96 3.92
CA LEU A 128 -30.44 5.94 3.84
C LEU A 128 -29.47 6.00 5.02
N GLY A 129 -29.09 7.21 5.44
CA GLY A 129 -28.21 7.46 6.58
C GLY A 129 -28.89 7.47 7.94
N SER A 130 -30.21 7.24 8.01
CA SER A 130 -30.92 7.04 9.28
C SER A 130 -30.59 5.67 9.84
N ILE A 131 -29.31 5.36 10.07
CA ILE A 131 -28.89 4.06 10.58
C ILE A 131 -28.70 4.06 12.09
N ARG A 132 -28.71 5.20 12.77
CA ARG A 132 -28.55 5.26 14.23
C ARG A 132 -29.57 4.38 14.95
N ASP A 133 -29.13 3.68 15.98
CA ASP A 133 -29.97 2.75 16.77
C ASP A 133 -30.99 3.48 17.65
N ASP A 134 -30.81 4.78 17.91
CA ASP A 134 -31.74 5.66 18.61
C ASP A 134 -32.73 6.43 17.70
N PHE A 135 -33.01 5.93 16.49
CA PHE A 135 -34.02 6.54 15.62
C PHE A 135 -35.43 6.42 16.22
N ASP A 136 -36.12 7.54 16.34
CA ASP A 136 -37.46 7.57 16.91
C ASP A 136 -38.55 7.32 15.86
N PHE A 137 -39.25 6.19 16.00
CA PHE A 137 -40.43 5.83 15.22
C PHE A 137 -41.74 6.04 16.00
N GLY A 138 -41.66 6.48 17.26
CA GLY A 138 -42.71 6.31 18.24
C GLY A 138 -42.84 4.85 18.72
N SER A 139 -43.78 4.58 19.64
CA SER A 139 -44.03 3.23 20.16
C SER A 139 -44.85 2.31 19.23
N LEU A 140 -45.43 2.80 18.14
CA LEU A 140 -46.34 2.03 17.29
C LEU A 140 -45.90 2.01 15.83
N ILE A 141 -45.59 0.82 15.31
CA ILE A 141 -45.17 0.60 13.92
C ILE A 141 -46.07 -0.43 13.22
N LEU A 142 -46.36 -0.20 11.94
CA LEU A 142 -47.13 -1.12 11.08
C LEU A 142 -46.20 -1.72 10.02
N ILE A 143 -45.97 -3.03 10.04
CA ILE A 143 -45.02 -3.75 9.19
C ILE A 143 -45.77 -4.62 8.18
N LYS A 144 -45.28 -4.69 6.94
CA LYS A 144 -45.82 -5.61 5.91
C LYS A 144 -45.45 -7.05 6.25
N THR A 145 -46.45 -7.90 6.50
CA THR A 145 -46.25 -9.27 7.02
C THR A 145 -45.39 -10.13 6.10
N SER A 146 -45.49 -9.96 4.78
CA SER A 146 -44.67 -10.72 3.82
C SER A 146 -43.16 -10.46 3.98
N LEU A 147 -42.77 -9.24 4.35
CA LEU A 147 -41.36 -8.91 4.59
C LEU A 147 -40.89 -9.43 5.95
N LEU A 148 -41.76 -9.43 6.97
CA LEU A 148 -41.44 -10.05 8.25
C LEU A 148 -41.20 -11.57 8.09
N HIS A 149 -42.01 -12.26 7.30
CA HIS A 149 -41.78 -13.67 6.95
C HIS A 149 -40.47 -13.87 6.19
N THR A 150 -40.16 -12.97 5.26
CA THR A 150 -38.89 -13.03 4.50
C THR A 150 -37.69 -12.85 5.43
N PHE A 151 -37.75 -11.88 6.34
CA PHE A 151 -36.75 -11.69 7.38
C PHE A 151 -36.58 -12.97 8.22
N ALA A 152 -37.68 -13.55 8.70
CA ALA A 152 -37.63 -14.76 9.52
C ALA A 152 -37.02 -15.97 8.81
N MET A 153 -37.23 -16.11 7.49
CA MET A 153 -36.60 -17.18 6.70
C MET A 153 -35.08 -16.98 6.52
N GLN A 154 -34.61 -15.73 6.54
CA GLN A 154 -33.19 -15.39 6.34
C GLN A 154 -32.43 -15.28 7.67
N ALA A 155 -33.12 -15.06 8.78
CA ALA A 155 -32.54 -14.84 10.10
C ALA A 155 -31.87 -16.07 10.74
N GLY A 156 -31.89 -17.24 10.09
CA GLY A 156 -31.28 -18.48 10.60
C GLY A 156 -29.77 -18.44 10.87
N GLU A 157 -29.10 -17.31 10.60
CA GLU A 157 -27.68 -17.08 10.85
C GLU A 157 -27.39 -16.18 12.08
N HIS A 158 -28.40 -15.52 12.69
CA HIS A 158 -28.18 -14.52 13.74
C HIS A 158 -29.13 -14.68 14.96
N ASP A 159 -28.55 -14.83 16.16
CA ASP A 159 -29.28 -14.96 17.44
C ASP A 159 -28.98 -13.76 18.36
N TYR A 160 -29.59 -12.60 18.04
CA TYR A 160 -29.45 -11.38 18.85
C TYR A 160 -30.42 -11.36 20.01
N GLN A 161 -29.92 -11.06 21.22
CA GLN A 161 -30.74 -10.90 22.42
C GLN A 161 -31.35 -9.51 22.51
N TYR A 162 -30.68 -8.48 21.98
CA TYR A 162 -31.06 -7.08 22.13
C TYR A 162 -31.26 -6.36 20.79
N ALA A 163 -30.57 -6.76 19.72
CA ALA A 163 -30.55 -6.03 18.44
C ALA A 163 -31.51 -6.57 17.35
N GLY A 164 -32.35 -7.56 17.64
CA GLY A 164 -33.26 -8.16 16.67
C GLY A 164 -34.21 -7.15 16.01
N LEU A 165 -34.84 -6.25 16.79
CA LEU A 165 -35.72 -5.20 16.25
C LEU A 165 -34.96 -4.19 15.36
N TYR A 166 -33.71 -3.91 15.71
CA TYR A 166 -32.84 -3.04 14.93
C TYR A 166 -32.42 -3.70 13.62
N ASP A 167 -32.12 -5.01 13.63
CA ASP A 167 -31.82 -5.79 12.43
C ASP A 167 -33.02 -5.85 11.48
N LEU A 168 -34.22 -6.16 12.00
CA LEU A 168 -35.45 -6.14 11.21
C LEU A 168 -35.68 -4.79 10.55
N ARG A 169 -35.49 -3.68 11.29
CA ARG A 169 -35.61 -2.33 10.72
C ARG A 169 -34.64 -2.12 9.55
N LEU A 170 -33.36 -2.44 9.73
CA LEU A 170 -32.36 -2.28 8.67
C LEU A 170 -32.62 -3.24 7.50
N PHE A 171 -33.19 -4.41 7.75
CA PHE A 171 -33.66 -5.32 6.69
C PHE A 171 -34.81 -4.69 5.89
N LEU A 172 -35.81 -4.14 6.58
CA LEU A 172 -36.96 -3.50 5.94
C LEU A 172 -36.52 -2.29 5.09
N SER A 173 -35.51 -1.53 5.53
CA SER A 173 -35.00 -0.40 4.76
C SER A 173 -34.28 -0.79 3.47
N ARG A 174 -33.72 -2.01 3.40
CA ARG A 174 -33.15 -2.58 2.17
C ARG A 174 -34.22 -3.10 1.21
N ASN A 175 -35.39 -3.48 1.74
CA ASN A 175 -36.43 -4.20 0.99
C ASN A 175 -37.68 -3.36 0.70
N GLY A 176 -37.74 -2.10 1.14
CA GLY A 176 -38.81 -1.19 0.79
C GLY A 176 -38.77 0.13 1.57
N LYS A 177 -39.80 0.95 1.37
CA LYS A 177 -39.88 2.28 1.98
C LYS A 177 -40.38 2.20 3.42
N LEU A 178 -39.66 2.83 4.34
CA LEU A 178 -40.15 3.17 5.68
C LEU A 178 -40.86 4.51 5.57
N PHE A 179 -42.18 4.52 5.79
CA PHE A 179 -43.04 5.65 5.48
C PHE A 179 -43.50 6.37 6.75
N HIS A 180 -43.13 7.64 6.88
CA HIS A 180 -43.56 8.52 7.94
C HIS A 180 -44.92 9.16 7.62
N ILE A 181 -45.82 9.18 8.61
CA ILE A 181 -47.10 9.85 8.57
C ILE A 181 -47.07 11.05 9.52
N ASN A 182 -47.02 12.25 8.95
CA ASN A 182 -46.97 13.53 9.69
C ASN A 182 -48.35 13.92 10.27
N GLU A 183 -49.01 12.97 10.92
CA GLU A 183 -50.32 13.11 11.58
C GLU A 183 -50.21 12.47 12.97
N LYS A 184 -50.73 13.14 14.00
CA LYS A 184 -50.68 12.63 15.38
C LYS A 184 -51.73 11.54 15.59
N LEU A 185 -51.36 10.28 15.38
CA LEU A 185 -52.32 9.18 15.30
C LEU A 185 -52.64 8.51 16.65
N TYR A 186 -51.80 8.70 17.68
CA TYR A 186 -52.04 8.12 19.00
C TYR A 186 -51.39 8.98 20.11
N THR A 187 -51.65 8.61 21.36
CA THR A 187 -51.04 9.21 22.55
C THR A 187 -50.37 8.13 23.38
N GLU A 188 -49.13 8.37 23.81
CA GLU A 188 -48.39 7.51 24.73
C GLU A 188 -48.06 8.24 26.04
N GLU A 189 -47.98 7.49 27.14
CA GLU A 189 -47.53 8.03 28.43
C GLU A 189 -45.99 7.97 28.49
N GLU A 190 -45.34 9.14 28.62
CA GLU A 190 -43.88 9.23 28.73
C GLU A 190 -43.44 8.92 30.16
N GLN A 191 -42.65 7.85 30.31
CA GLN A 191 -42.18 7.35 31.60
C GLN A 191 -40.75 7.81 31.93
N ASP A 192 -39.97 8.26 30.95
CA ASP A 192 -38.61 8.78 31.14
C ASP A 192 -38.58 10.31 31.00
N THR A 193 -38.66 11.01 32.14
CA THR A 193 -38.65 12.48 32.18
C THR A 193 -37.25 13.08 32.29
N ARG A 194 -36.17 12.31 32.05
CA ARG A 194 -34.79 12.83 32.08
C ARG A 194 -34.56 13.85 30.95
N ALA A 195 -33.68 14.83 31.17
CA ALA A 195 -33.33 15.81 30.15
C ALA A 195 -32.70 15.15 28.91
N SER A 196 -32.98 15.68 27.71
CA SER A 196 -32.52 15.12 26.44
C SER A 196 -31.00 15.00 26.33
N GLY A 197 -30.26 15.98 26.87
CA GLY A 197 -28.80 15.94 26.94
C GLY A 197 -28.22 14.82 27.83
N VAL A 198 -29.02 14.22 28.71
CA VAL A 198 -28.63 13.03 29.51
C VAL A 198 -28.91 11.75 28.72
N LYS A 199 -30.07 11.67 28.05
CA LYS A 199 -30.46 10.51 27.21
C LYS A 199 -29.49 10.28 26.04
N GLN A 200 -28.94 11.37 25.48
CA GLN A 200 -28.01 11.30 24.34
C GLN A 200 -26.77 10.44 24.61
N PHE A 201 -26.35 10.24 25.87
CA PHE A 201 -25.15 9.47 26.23
C PHE A 201 -25.46 8.05 26.73
N ASP A 202 -26.70 7.55 26.60
CA ASP A 202 -27.05 6.22 27.09
C ASP A 202 -26.26 5.10 26.36
N TYR A 203 -25.73 5.35 25.15
CA TYR A 203 -24.88 4.42 24.40
C TYR A 203 -23.46 4.27 24.97
N VAL A 204 -22.91 5.27 25.68
CA VAL A 204 -21.59 5.17 26.34
C VAL A 204 -21.71 4.59 27.76
N ASN A 205 -22.91 4.24 28.21
CA ASN A 205 -23.12 3.68 29.54
C ASN A 205 -22.56 2.24 29.61
N PRO A 206 -21.58 1.94 30.49
CA PRO A 206 -20.99 0.60 30.60
C PRO A 206 -22.00 -0.51 30.89
N ARG A 207 -23.15 -0.20 31.50
CA ARG A 207 -24.23 -1.15 31.78
C ARG A 207 -24.94 -1.67 30.53
N ASN A 208 -24.77 -0.98 29.39
CA ASN A 208 -25.40 -1.32 28.12
C ASN A 208 -24.40 -1.95 27.12
N ARG A 209 -23.22 -2.38 27.58
CA ARG A 209 -22.14 -2.83 26.68
C ARG A 209 -22.53 -3.99 25.77
N GLU A 210 -23.25 -4.99 26.29
CA GLU A 210 -23.73 -6.12 25.49
C GLU A 210 -24.69 -5.68 24.39
N VAL A 211 -25.62 -4.77 24.73
CA VAL A 211 -26.53 -4.15 23.75
C VAL A 211 -25.74 -3.44 22.66
N GLN A 212 -24.73 -2.64 23.03
CA GLN A 212 -23.93 -1.87 22.08
C GLN A 212 -23.13 -2.76 21.11
N ILE A 213 -22.62 -3.90 21.59
CA ILE A 213 -21.90 -4.87 20.75
C ILE A 213 -22.84 -5.43 19.68
N GLU A 214 -24.05 -5.86 20.05
CA GLU A 214 -25.00 -6.39 19.06
C GLU A 214 -25.47 -5.30 18.08
N MET A 215 -25.75 -4.07 18.56
CA MET A 215 -26.13 -2.96 17.68
C MET A 215 -25.01 -2.62 16.67
N GLU A 216 -23.75 -2.67 17.09
CA GLU A 216 -22.60 -2.49 16.20
C GLU A 216 -22.51 -3.61 15.14
N GLN A 217 -22.70 -4.87 15.54
CA GLN A 217 -22.69 -6.01 14.63
C GLN A 217 -23.75 -5.87 13.54
N VAL A 218 -24.99 -5.55 13.93
CA VAL A 218 -26.11 -5.33 13.00
C VAL A 218 -25.85 -4.16 12.06
N ALA A 219 -25.36 -3.03 12.57
CA ALA A 219 -25.02 -1.88 11.74
C ALA A 219 -23.92 -2.21 10.72
N THR A 220 -22.91 -2.97 11.15
CA THR A 220 -21.79 -3.37 10.30
C THR A 220 -22.21 -4.36 9.21
N ALA A 221 -23.08 -5.32 9.55
CA ALA A 221 -23.66 -6.24 8.59
C ALA A 221 -24.51 -5.49 7.55
N HIS A 222 -25.34 -4.54 7.99
CA HIS A 222 -26.11 -3.69 7.08
C HIS A 222 -25.22 -2.90 6.12
N LEU A 223 -24.13 -2.29 6.60
CA LEU A 223 -23.18 -1.56 5.75
C LEU A 223 -22.50 -2.48 4.72
N ALA A 224 -22.24 -3.75 5.07
CA ALA A 224 -21.71 -4.73 4.12
C ALA A 224 -22.73 -5.04 3.01
N GLU A 225 -23.98 -5.31 3.38
CA GLU A 225 -25.09 -5.60 2.45
C GLU A 225 -25.34 -4.48 1.44
N ILE A 226 -25.21 -3.21 1.87
CA ILE A 226 -25.40 -2.06 0.98
C ILE A 226 -24.10 -1.61 0.29
N GLY A 227 -22.99 -2.33 0.46
CA GLY A 227 -21.71 -1.99 -0.19
C GLY A 227 -21.08 -0.68 0.32
N ALA A 228 -21.20 -0.39 1.61
CA ALA A 228 -20.69 0.83 2.26
C ALA A 228 -19.78 0.54 3.48
N LYS A 229 -19.35 -0.71 3.67
CA LYS A 229 -18.42 -1.10 4.75
C LYS A 229 -17.00 -0.64 4.44
N ILE A 230 -16.37 0.07 5.37
CA ILE A 230 -14.96 0.44 5.30
C ILE A 230 -14.10 -0.64 5.94
N TYR A 231 -12.96 -0.91 5.30
CA TYR A 231 -11.92 -1.79 5.80
C TYR A 231 -10.68 -0.95 6.12
N PRO A 232 -10.35 -0.73 7.40
CA PRO A 232 -9.21 0.08 7.82
C PRO A 232 -7.84 -0.37 7.27
N SER A 233 -7.74 -1.60 6.75
CA SER A 233 -6.55 -2.12 6.08
C SER A 233 -6.15 -1.33 4.82
N TYR A 234 -7.05 -0.55 4.23
CA TYR A 234 -6.78 0.30 3.07
C TYR A 234 -6.47 1.76 3.42
N TYR A 235 -6.29 2.08 4.70
CA TYR A 235 -5.99 3.45 5.08
C TYR A 235 -4.70 3.98 4.48
N ARG A 236 -4.81 5.21 4.00
CA ARG A 236 -3.68 6.03 3.59
C ARG A 236 -2.96 6.53 4.82
N ARG A 237 -1.66 6.72 4.68
CA ARG A 237 -0.82 7.36 5.70
C ARG A 237 -0.71 8.85 5.38
N PRO A 238 -0.93 9.75 6.34
CA PRO A 238 -0.66 11.16 6.14
C PRO A 238 0.86 11.38 5.98
N ASP A 239 1.26 12.25 5.06
CA ASP A 239 2.64 12.72 4.94
C ASP A 239 2.80 14.00 5.76
N PHE A 240 3.26 13.86 6.99
CA PHE A 240 3.47 15.02 7.86
C PHE A 240 4.58 15.95 7.40
N ASN A 241 5.41 15.56 6.42
CA ASN A 241 6.47 16.40 5.86
C ASN A 241 6.04 17.10 4.56
N GLU A 242 4.79 16.98 4.13
CA GLU A 242 4.36 17.53 2.83
C GLU A 242 4.36 19.06 2.76
N GLN A 243 4.40 19.74 3.92
CA GLN A 243 4.41 21.19 4.01
C GLN A 243 5.20 21.65 5.25
N GLU A 244 5.91 22.76 5.12
CA GLU A 244 6.55 23.46 6.24
C GLU A 244 5.56 24.34 7.02
N PHE A 245 5.79 24.48 8.33
CA PHE A 245 4.98 25.27 9.25
C PHE A 245 5.86 25.97 10.32
N ASP A 246 5.51 27.21 10.68
CA ASP A 246 6.23 27.98 11.71
C ASP A 246 6.02 27.43 13.13
N VAL A 247 4.87 26.81 13.36
CA VAL A 247 4.48 26.16 14.61
C VAL A 247 3.92 24.78 14.34
N GLU A 248 4.13 23.87 15.29
CA GLU A 248 3.73 22.48 15.17
C GLU A 248 2.22 22.32 15.38
N ALA A 249 1.64 23.11 16.28
CA ALA A 249 0.22 23.08 16.53
C ALA A 249 -0.40 24.47 16.72
N SER A 250 -1.68 24.59 16.39
CA SER A 250 -2.51 25.74 16.68
C SER A 250 -3.76 25.30 17.43
N VAL A 251 -4.00 25.88 18.61
CA VAL A 251 -5.29 25.72 19.31
C VAL A 251 -6.29 26.68 18.67
N ILE A 252 -7.40 26.16 18.14
CA ILE A 252 -8.41 26.93 17.43
C ILE A 252 -9.62 27.12 18.34
N ILE A 253 -10.01 28.39 18.55
CA ILE A 253 -11.14 28.78 19.40
C ILE A 253 -12.11 29.66 18.60
N PRO A 254 -13.16 29.09 17.99
CA PRO A 254 -14.29 29.85 17.49
C PRO A 254 -15.05 30.47 18.67
N VAL A 255 -15.38 31.76 18.60
CA VAL A 255 -16.09 32.44 19.69
C VAL A 255 -17.17 33.40 19.19
N TYR A 256 -18.30 33.43 19.91
CA TYR A 256 -19.37 34.41 19.76
C TYR A 256 -20.04 34.64 21.12
N ASN A 257 -19.93 35.84 21.67
CA ASN A 257 -20.56 36.26 22.92
C ASN A 257 -20.28 35.32 24.11
N ARG A 258 -19.03 35.32 24.59
CA ARG A 258 -18.50 34.44 25.64
C ARG A 258 -17.69 35.19 26.69
N GLU A 259 -18.12 36.40 27.07
CA GLU A 259 -17.39 37.24 28.03
C GLU A 259 -17.11 36.56 29.39
N LYS A 260 -17.93 35.57 29.76
CA LYS A 260 -17.81 34.85 31.04
C LYS A 260 -16.79 33.70 31.04
N THR A 261 -16.44 33.17 29.86
CA THR A 261 -15.68 31.91 29.75
C THR A 261 -14.43 32.01 28.89
N ILE A 262 -14.38 32.98 27.96
CA ILE A 262 -13.31 33.07 26.96
C ILE A 262 -11.92 33.23 27.58
N CYS A 263 -11.80 33.99 28.67
CA CYS A 263 -10.54 34.17 29.37
C CYS A 263 -10.01 32.85 29.92
N ASP A 264 -10.87 31.99 30.48
CA ASP A 264 -10.46 30.70 31.02
C ASP A 264 -10.00 29.76 29.90
N ALA A 265 -10.74 29.72 28.79
CA ALA A 265 -10.40 28.91 27.62
C ALA A 265 -9.01 29.29 27.08
N VAL A 266 -8.79 30.59 26.81
CA VAL A 266 -7.50 31.11 26.32
C VAL A 266 -6.37 30.85 27.31
N ASN A 267 -6.57 31.05 28.61
CA ASN A 267 -5.57 30.74 29.63
C ASN A 267 -5.24 29.24 29.68
N SER A 268 -6.23 28.36 29.54
CA SER A 268 -6.01 26.91 29.49
C SER A 268 -5.18 26.48 28.27
N ALA A 269 -5.37 27.16 27.13
CA ALA A 269 -4.59 26.94 25.91
C ALA A 269 -3.16 27.51 26.01
N LEU A 270 -2.98 28.74 26.51
CA LEU A 270 -1.67 29.38 26.64
C LEU A 270 -0.78 28.76 27.72
N SER A 271 -1.36 28.04 28.67
CA SER A 271 -0.64 27.35 29.75
C SER A 271 -0.10 25.97 29.36
N GLN A 272 -0.34 25.50 28.13
CA GLN A 272 0.14 24.20 27.66
C GLN A 272 1.68 24.17 27.61
N LYS A 273 2.25 23.04 28.05
CA LYS A 273 3.69 22.75 28.12
C LYS A 273 4.03 21.71 27.06
N THR A 274 4.76 22.14 26.03
CA THR A 274 5.09 21.33 24.85
C THR A 274 6.59 21.34 24.56
N SER A 275 7.10 20.30 23.91
CA SER A 275 8.45 20.24 23.35
C SER A 275 8.58 21.01 22.02
N PHE A 276 7.46 21.37 21.42
CA PHE A 276 7.34 22.09 20.15
C PHE A 276 6.71 23.47 20.31
N LYS A 277 6.88 24.34 19.30
CA LYS A 277 6.24 25.66 19.26
C LYS A 277 4.76 25.52 18.90
N TYR A 278 3.90 26.34 19.52
CA TYR A 278 2.47 26.42 19.22
C TYR A 278 1.94 27.84 19.36
N ASN A 279 0.75 28.10 18.82
CA ASN A 279 -0.01 29.33 19.03
C ASN A 279 -1.49 29.04 19.34
N VAL A 280 -2.24 30.10 19.67
CA VAL A 280 -3.69 30.03 19.93
C VAL A 280 -4.39 31.00 18.99
N ILE A 281 -5.25 30.50 18.10
CA ILE A 281 -5.99 31.31 17.14
C ILE A 281 -7.45 31.39 17.60
N VAL A 282 -7.87 32.58 17.99
CA VAL A 282 -9.25 32.89 18.36
C VAL A 282 -9.94 33.58 17.20
N VAL A 283 -11.00 32.96 16.67
CA VAL A 283 -11.82 33.54 15.60
C VAL A 283 -13.09 34.09 16.22
N ASP A 284 -13.12 35.41 16.41
CA ASP A 284 -14.21 36.16 17.01
C ASP A 284 -15.22 36.56 15.94
N ASN A 285 -16.37 35.87 15.96
CA ASN A 285 -17.43 36.02 14.98
C ASN A 285 -18.32 37.23 15.28
N HIS A 286 -17.72 38.41 15.40
CA HIS A 286 -18.39 39.67 15.68
C HIS A 286 -19.14 39.69 17.03
N SER A 287 -18.45 39.30 18.12
CA SER A 287 -19.03 39.38 19.46
C SER A 287 -19.47 40.82 19.78
N THR A 288 -20.66 40.92 20.38
CA THR A 288 -21.29 42.19 20.79
C THR A 288 -21.20 42.42 22.30
N ASP A 289 -20.79 41.41 23.07
CA ASP A 289 -20.47 41.54 24.49
C ASP A 289 -19.00 41.95 24.70
N LYS A 290 -18.48 41.84 25.93
CA LYS A 290 -17.09 42.22 26.23
C LYS A 290 -16.02 41.24 25.72
N THR A 291 -16.37 40.19 24.98
CA THR A 291 -15.43 39.16 24.52
C THR A 291 -14.25 39.75 23.75
N THR A 292 -14.53 40.62 22.76
CA THR A 292 -13.50 41.26 21.93
C THR A 292 -12.57 42.14 22.76
N GLU A 293 -13.10 42.86 23.75
CA GLU A 293 -12.31 43.72 24.66
C GLU A 293 -11.40 42.89 25.56
N LEU A 294 -11.94 41.79 26.10
CA LEU A 294 -11.19 40.85 26.94
C LEU A 294 -10.04 40.20 26.16
N LEU A 295 -10.26 39.74 24.93
CA LEU A 295 -9.22 39.17 24.08
C LEU A 295 -8.09 40.17 23.79
N LYS A 296 -8.43 41.44 23.54
CA LYS A 296 -7.45 42.51 23.33
C LYS A 296 -6.62 42.85 24.57
N SER A 297 -7.09 42.49 25.76
CA SER A 297 -6.38 42.75 27.02
C SER A 297 -5.24 41.75 27.31
N PHE A 298 -5.15 40.65 26.55
CA PHE A 298 -4.05 39.69 26.68
C PHE A 298 -2.75 40.23 26.09
N HIS A 299 -1.63 39.96 26.77
CA HIS A 299 -0.28 40.34 26.36
C HIS A 299 0.60 39.09 26.18
N ASP A 300 0.26 38.23 25.21
CA ASP A 300 1.03 37.04 24.83
C ASP A 300 1.12 36.95 23.30
N ASP A 301 2.33 36.96 22.74
CA ASP A 301 2.56 36.96 21.29
C ASP A 301 2.06 35.68 20.59
N ARG A 302 1.76 34.62 21.35
CA ARG A 302 1.18 33.39 20.82
C ARG A 302 -0.32 33.50 20.57
N LEU A 303 -1.00 34.52 21.12
CA LEU A 303 -2.44 34.72 20.91
C LEU A 303 -2.70 35.49 19.62
N VAL A 304 -3.42 34.87 18.71
CA VAL A 304 -3.84 35.43 17.43
C VAL A 304 -5.36 35.66 17.47
N HIS A 305 -5.78 36.92 17.53
CA HIS A 305 -7.20 37.31 17.49
C HIS A 305 -7.59 37.72 16.06
N ILE A 306 -8.52 36.98 15.46
CA ILE A 306 -9.04 37.23 14.11
C ILE A 306 -10.51 37.61 14.21
N ILE A 307 -10.87 38.75 13.61
CA ILE A 307 -12.27 39.11 13.34
C ILE A 307 -12.48 38.95 11.83
N PRO A 308 -13.30 38.00 11.36
CA PRO A 308 -13.54 37.80 9.93
C PRO A 308 -14.22 39.02 9.27
N ASP A 309 -13.89 39.33 8.02
CA ASP A 309 -14.54 40.45 7.29
C ASP A 309 -16.04 40.21 7.00
N ARG A 310 -16.46 38.94 7.03
CA ARG A 310 -17.82 38.48 6.72
C ARG A 310 -18.55 38.05 7.99
N THR A 311 -19.88 38.14 7.97
CA THR A 311 -20.76 38.01 9.15
C THR A 311 -21.69 36.79 9.09
N ASP A 312 -21.55 35.94 8.08
CA ASP A 312 -22.41 34.79 7.78
C ASP A 312 -21.76 33.45 8.15
N LEU A 313 -20.78 33.47 9.06
CA LEU A 313 -20.04 32.28 9.47
C LEU A 313 -20.75 31.56 10.62
N GLY A 314 -20.94 30.25 10.46
CA GLY A 314 -21.14 29.32 11.57
C GLY A 314 -19.80 28.89 12.19
N ILE A 315 -19.84 27.97 13.15
CA ILE A 315 -18.64 27.44 13.81
C ILE A 315 -17.66 26.86 12.78
N GLY A 316 -18.14 26.05 11.83
CA GLY A 316 -17.30 25.51 10.76
C GLY A 316 -16.70 26.59 9.84
N GLY A 317 -17.42 27.70 9.61
CA GLY A 317 -16.89 28.86 8.89
C GLY A 317 -15.74 29.54 9.63
N CYS A 318 -15.84 29.67 10.94
CA CYS A 318 -14.76 30.17 11.79
C CYS A 318 -13.54 29.25 11.77
N TRP A 319 -13.74 27.93 11.82
CA TRP A 319 -12.66 26.94 11.63
C TRP A 319 -11.97 27.12 10.28
N ASN A 320 -12.74 27.23 9.19
CA ASN A 320 -12.18 27.47 7.86
C ASN A 320 -11.34 28.76 7.81
N LYS A 321 -11.77 29.83 8.49
CA LYS A 321 -10.99 31.07 8.59
C LYS A 321 -9.67 30.84 9.34
N ALA A 322 -9.68 30.07 10.43
CA ALA A 322 -8.48 29.79 11.22
C ALA A 322 -7.47 28.93 10.44
N ILE A 323 -7.91 27.84 9.83
CA ILE A 323 -7.00 26.87 9.19
C ILE A 323 -6.34 27.44 7.94
N HIS A 324 -6.99 28.38 7.24
CA HIS A 324 -6.43 29.04 6.06
C HIS A 324 -5.52 30.23 6.41
N ASP A 325 -5.44 30.64 7.68
CA ASP A 325 -4.45 31.63 8.13
C ASP A 325 -3.05 31.01 8.05
N ASP A 326 -2.08 31.77 7.54
CA ASP A 326 -0.70 31.28 7.37
C ASP A 326 -0.01 30.98 8.71
N ARG A 327 -0.52 31.51 9.83
CA ARG A 327 -0.03 31.21 11.18
C ARG A 327 -0.57 29.89 11.73
N CYS A 328 -1.51 29.23 11.06
CA CYS A 328 -2.02 27.93 11.51
C CYS A 328 -0.95 26.85 11.31
N GLY A 329 -0.66 26.11 12.39
CA GLY A 329 0.38 25.10 12.46
C GLY A 329 0.03 23.79 11.76
N ARG A 330 0.96 22.84 11.83
CA ARG A 330 0.84 21.51 11.21
C ARG A 330 -0.41 20.76 11.67
N PHE A 331 -0.73 20.89 12.97
CA PHE A 331 -1.94 20.32 13.57
C PHE A 331 -2.86 21.41 14.12
N ALA A 332 -4.12 21.39 13.72
CA ALA A 332 -5.16 22.27 14.25
C ALA A 332 -5.95 21.53 15.34
N VAL A 333 -6.01 22.07 16.56
CA VAL A 333 -6.56 21.40 17.75
C VAL A 333 -7.72 22.19 18.32
N GLN A 334 -8.86 21.54 18.55
CA GLN A 334 -10.08 22.18 19.05
C GLN A 334 -9.97 22.60 20.51
N LEU A 335 -10.42 23.83 20.78
CA LEU A 335 -10.92 24.22 22.09
C LEU A 335 -12.14 25.14 21.94
N ASP A 336 -13.29 24.71 22.47
CA ASP A 336 -14.50 25.52 22.46
C ASP A 336 -14.38 26.66 23.48
N SER A 337 -14.93 27.83 23.13
CA SER A 337 -14.79 29.08 23.89
C SER A 337 -15.35 29.08 25.32
N ASP A 338 -16.11 28.06 25.68
CA ASP A 338 -16.71 27.82 26.98
C ASP A 338 -16.15 26.60 27.71
N ASP A 339 -15.16 25.91 27.15
CA ASP A 339 -14.55 24.72 27.71
C ASP A 339 -13.08 24.93 28.08
N LEU A 340 -12.43 23.90 28.65
CA LEU A 340 -11.06 23.96 29.13
C LEU A 340 -10.30 22.68 28.79
N TYR A 341 -8.99 22.78 28.56
CA TYR A 341 -8.12 21.61 28.66
C TYR A 341 -7.97 21.16 30.10
N SER A 342 -8.03 19.84 30.34
CA SER A 342 -7.96 19.25 31.68
C SER A 342 -6.57 19.37 32.33
N SER A 343 -5.53 19.52 31.51
CA SER A 343 -4.13 19.48 31.95
C SER A 343 -3.23 20.37 31.07
N PRO A 344 -2.13 20.92 31.61
CA PRO A 344 -1.08 21.59 30.84
C PRO A 344 -0.35 20.68 29.84
N LYS A 345 -0.58 19.37 29.84
CA LYS A 345 0.05 18.41 28.90
C LYS A 345 -0.87 17.98 27.76
N THR A 346 -2.10 18.48 27.71
CA THR A 346 -3.12 18.06 26.74
C THR A 346 -2.63 18.21 25.31
N LEU A 347 -2.09 19.38 24.95
CA LEU A 347 -1.62 19.65 23.59
C LEU A 347 -0.43 18.74 23.20
N GLN A 348 0.48 18.47 24.14
CA GLN A 348 1.58 17.53 23.92
C GLN A 348 1.04 16.13 23.62
N GLN A 349 0.08 15.65 24.41
CA GLN A 349 -0.50 14.31 24.22
C GLN A 349 -1.23 14.18 22.88
N VAL A 350 -1.96 15.21 22.46
CA VAL A 350 -2.63 15.24 21.14
C VAL A 350 -1.62 15.13 20.02
N VAL A 351 -0.57 15.97 20.01
CA VAL A 351 0.46 15.97 18.94
C VAL A 351 1.29 14.69 18.96
N ASP A 352 1.68 14.18 20.13
CA ASP A 352 2.35 12.89 20.25
C ASP A 352 1.52 11.77 19.62
N THR A 353 0.19 11.84 19.73
CA THR A 353 -0.72 10.82 19.20
C THR A 353 -0.79 10.84 17.68
N PHE A 354 -0.73 12.03 17.04
CA PHE A 354 -0.59 12.14 15.58
C PHE A 354 0.61 11.34 15.09
N TYR A 355 1.77 11.57 15.70
CA TYR A 355 3.02 10.90 15.31
C TYR A 355 3.04 9.42 15.65
N LYS A 356 2.63 9.05 16.88
CA LYS A 356 2.67 7.65 17.34
C LYS A 356 1.71 6.76 16.57
N GLN A 357 0.50 7.25 16.28
CA GLN A 357 -0.53 6.46 15.62
C GLN A 357 -0.58 6.70 14.10
N ASN A 358 0.24 7.62 13.57
CA ASN A 358 0.24 8.04 12.18
C ASN A 358 -1.18 8.38 11.67
N ALA A 359 -1.90 9.18 12.46
CA ALA A 359 -3.32 9.48 12.25
C ALA A 359 -3.51 10.82 11.53
N ALA A 360 -4.54 10.96 10.70
CA ALA A 360 -4.84 12.24 10.05
C ALA A 360 -5.77 13.15 10.90
N MET A 361 -6.46 12.54 11.87
CA MET A 361 -7.30 13.20 12.86
C MET A 361 -7.07 12.50 14.20
N VAL A 362 -7.10 13.25 15.31
CA VAL A 362 -7.03 12.69 16.67
C VAL A 362 -8.24 13.15 17.44
N ILE A 363 -8.84 12.26 18.22
CA ILE A 363 -9.98 12.58 19.06
C ILE A 363 -9.72 12.07 20.48
N GLY A 364 -9.89 12.97 21.45
CA GLY A 364 -9.74 12.66 22.86
C GLY A 364 -11.04 12.33 23.58
N SER A 365 -10.88 12.24 24.91
CA SER A 365 -11.96 12.02 25.87
C SER A 365 -12.17 13.26 26.74
N TYR A 366 -13.41 13.47 27.17
CA TYR A 366 -13.78 14.65 27.93
C TYR A 366 -14.63 14.30 29.15
N ARG A 367 -14.51 15.09 30.21
CA ARG A 367 -15.37 14.98 31.40
C ARG A 367 -16.40 16.09 31.39
N MET A 368 -17.65 15.72 31.70
CA MET A 368 -18.72 16.69 31.89
C MET A 368 -18.59 17.35 33.27
N CYS A 369 -18.61 18.68 33.31
CA CYS A 369 -18.56 19.42 34.57
C CYS A 369 -19.47 20.65 34.60
N ASP A 370 -19.77 21.15 35.80
CA ASP A 370 -20.42 22.45 35.97
C ASP A 370 -19.41 23.61 35.87
N PHE A 371 -19.89 24.84 36.10
CA PHE A 371 -19.05 26.04 36.04
C PHE A 371 -17.95 26.06 37.12
N ASP A 372 -18.15 25.36 38.24
CA ASP A 372 -17.20 25.21 39.34
C ASP A 372 -16.29 23.96 39.18
N LEU A 373 -16.34 23.32 38.01
CA LEU A 373 -15.58 22.13 37.61
C LEU A 373 -15.95 20.83 38.37
N ASN A 374 -17.08 20.81 39.08
CA ASN A 374 -17.62 19.58 39.67
C ASN A 374 -18.12 18.64 38.57
N THR A 375 -17.81 17.36 38.69
CA THR A 375 -18.23 16.34 37.70
C THR A 375 -19.75 16.19 37.65
N LEU A 376 -20.31 16.24 36.44
CA LEU A 376 -21.72 15.92 36.17
C LEU A 376 -21.84 14.50 35.62
N PRO A 377 -22.96 13.77 35.87
CA PRO A 377 -23.23 12.49 35.23
C PRO A 377 -23.22 12.62 33.68
N PRO A 378 -22.72 11.62 32.92
CA PRO A 378 -22.20 10.32 33.36
C PRO A 378 -20.72 10.32 33.83
N GLY A 379 -20.05 11.47 33.84
CA GLY A 379 -18.62 11.59 34.20
C GLY A 379 -17.71 11.72 32.98
N LEU A 380 -16.73 10.82 32.84
CA LEU A 380 -15.83 10.75 31.69
C LEU A 380 -16.57 10.12 30.49
N ILE A 381 -16.44 10.75 29.32
CA ILE A 381 -16.96 10.28 28.04
C ILE A 381 -15.74 10.01 27.15
N ASP A 382 -15.42 8.73 26.96
CA ASP A 382 -14.21 8.26 26.29
C ASP A 382 -14.43 7.69 24.89
N HIS A 383 -15.70 7.48 24.52
CA HIS A 383 -16.13 6.83 23.29
C HIS A 383 -15.38 5.50 23.03
N ALA A 384 -15.33 4.64 24.05
CA ALA A 384 -14.69 3.32 23.97
C ALA A 384 -15.31 2.39 22.90
N GLU A 385 -16.46 2.74 22.34
CA GLU A 385 -17.07 2.08 21.17
C GLU A 385 -16.28 2.29 19.87
N TRP A 386 -15.32 3.22 19.83
CA TRP A 386 -14.39 3.33 18.71
C TRP A 386 -13.27 2.29 18.81
N THR A 387 -13.26 1.33 17.89
CA THR A 387 -12.18 0.35 17.73
C THR A 387 -11.36 0.63 16.47
N ASP A 388 -10.10 0.17 16.44
CA ASP A 388 -9.25 0.33 15.25
C ASP A 388 -9.82 -0.42 14.03
N ASP A 389 -10.51 -1.54 14.26
CA ASP A 389 -11.03 -2.41 13.20
C ASP A 389 -12.38 -1.96 12.66
N ASN A 390 -13.25 -1.35 13.48
CA ASN A 390 -14.63 -1.08 13.11
C ASN A 390 -15.17 0.31 13.49
N GLY A 391 -14.37 1.14 14.16
CA GLY A 391 -14.70 2.52 14.51
C GLY A 391 -15.35 3.34 13.39
N PRO A 392 -14.88 3.31 12.13
CA PRO A 392 -15.47 4.07 11.01
C PRO A 392 -16.86 3.62 10.61
N ASN A 393 -17.18 2.34 10.82
CA ASN A 393 -18.50 1.79 10.52
C ASN A 393 -19.44 2.09 11.68
N ASN A 394 -18.96 1.91 12.92
CA ASN A 394 -19.70 2.25 14.13
C ASN A 394 -19.99 3.76 14.24
N ALA A 395 -19.11 4.60 13.68
CA ALA A 395 -19.26 6.05 13.60
C ALA A 395 -20.59 6.47 12.97
N LEU A 396 -21.09 5.72 11.98
CA LEU A 396 -22.36 6.00 11.33
C LEU A 396 -23.57 5.63 12.21
N ARG A 397 -23.41 4.72 13.17
CA ARG A 397 -24.47 4.35 14.13
C ARG A 397 -24.61 5.39 15.25
N ILE A 398 -23.49 5.90 15.79
CA ILE A 398 -23.50 6.78 16.97
C ILE A 398 -23.64 8.27 16.61
N ASN A 399 -24.01 9.09 17.61
CA ASN A 399 -24.31 10.52 17.43
C ASN A 399 -23.14 11.49 17.75
N GLY A 400 -21.99 10.99 18.18
CA GLY A 400 -20.81 11.80 18.46
C GLY A 400 -19.54 10.96 18.46
N LEU A 401 -18.39 11.61 18.23
CA LEU A 401 -17.09 10.94 18.16
C LEU A 401 -16.16 11.30 19.32
N GLY A 402 -16.50 12.27 20.17
CA GLY A 402 -15.66 12.71 21.29
C GLY A 402 -14.96 14.04 21.08
N ALA A 403 -14.29 14.55 22.12
CA ALA A 403 -13.62 15.85 22.16
C ALA A 403 -12.37 15.79 23.08
N PRO A 404 -11.32 16.59 22.82
CA PRO A 404 -11.19 17.53 21.72
C PRO A 404 -10.88 16.81 20.41
N ARG A 405 -11.25 17.40 19.28
CA ARG A 405 -10.82 16.92 17.96
C ARG A 405 -9.60 17.71 17.51
N ALA A 406 -8.69 17.04 16.83
CA ALA A 406 -7.55 17.65 16.21
C ALA A 406 -7.36 17.07 14.81
N PHE A 407 -6.76 17.85 13.93
CA PHE A 407 -6.66 17.52 12.51
C PHE A 407 -5.28 17.86 11.96
N PHE A 408 -4.81 17.06 11.00
CA PHE A 408 -3.68 17.43 10.16
C PHE A 408 -4.11 18.53 9.18
N THR A 409 -3.52 19.72 9.32
CA THR A 409 -3.99 20.96 8.70
C THR A 409 -4.05 20.92 7.17
N PRO A 410 -3.07 20.35 6.43
CA PRO A 410 -3.15 20.28 4.97
C PRO A 410 -4.38 19.52 4.44
N LEU A 411 -4.67 18.34 5.01
CA LEU A 411 -5.86 17.55 4.63
C LEU A 411 -7.14 18.29 5.03
N LEU A 412 -7.13 18.93 6.20
CA LEU A 412 -8.26 19.73 6.66
C LEU A 412 -8.59 20.90 5.74
N ARG A 413 -7.57 21.61 5.22
CA ARG A 413 -7.75 22.72 4.26
C ARG A 413 -8.43 22.27 2.98
N GLN A 414 -8.08 21.08 2.49
CA GLN A 414 -8.67 20.52 1.27
C GLN A 414 -10.13 20.11 1.47
N ILE A 415 -10.45 19.48 2.61
CA ILE A 415 -11.81 19.01 2.89
C ILE A 415 -12.72 20.20 3.24
N GLY A 416 -12.25 21.06 4.15
CA GLY A 416 -13.00 22.19 4.69
C GLY A 416 -14.15 21.76 5.61
N PHE A 417 -14.43 22.58 6.63
CA PHE A 417 -15.62 22.37 7.46
C PHE A 417 -16.88 22.82 6.70
N PRO A 418 -18.00 22.10 6.84
CA PRO A 418 -19.32 22.65 6.48
C PRO A 418 -19.58 23.94 7.28
N ASN A 419 -20.04 25.01 6.61
CA ASN A 419 -20.37 26.28 7.29
C ASN A 419 -21.71 26.18 8.05
N THR A 420 -21.71 25.40 9.14
CA THR A 420 -22.80 25.22 10.10
C THR A 420 -22.24 25.32 11.52
N SER A 421 -23.13 25.33 12.52
CA SER A 421 -22.77 25.31 13.95
C SER A 421 -23.26 24.04 14.66
N TYR A 422 -23.66 23.03 13.90
CA TYR A 422 -23.99 21.71 14.43
C TYR A 422 -23.63 20.62 13.41
N GLY A 423 -22.85 19.62 13.85
CA GLY A 423 -22.49 18.45 13.05
C GLY A 423 -21.33 18.66 12.06
N GLU A 424 -20.73 19.85 12.02
CA GLU A 424 -19.56 20.15 11.17
C GLU A 424 -18.35 19.27 11.51
N ASP A 425 -18.14 18.98 12.78
CA ASP A 425 -17.11 18.11 13.32
C ASP A 425 -17.37 16.64 13.00
N TYR A 426 -18.62 16.21 13.12
CA TYR A 426 -19.06 14.85 12.80
C TYR A 426 -18.92 14.58 11.30
N ALA A 427 -19.26 15.55 10.45
CA ALA A 427 -19.03 15.47 9.00
C ALA A 427 -17.55 15.18 8.68
N LEU A 428 -16.63 15.89 9.33
CA LEU A 428 -15.20 15.65 9.13
C LEU A 428 -14.77 14.28 9.67
N GLY A 429 -15.24 13.87 10.85
CA GLY A 429 -14.92 12.55 11.38
C GLY A 429 -15.31 11.42 10.42
N LEU A 430 -16.48 11.53 9.76
CA LEU A 430 -16.89 10.60 8.72
C LEU A 430 -15.95 10.64 7.49
N ILE A 431 -15.65 11.82 6.96
CA ILE A 431 -14.78 11.98 5.77
C ILE A 431 -13.35 11.49 6.04
N PHE A 432 -12.76 11.84 7.18
CA PHE A 432 -11.41 11.39 7.55
C PHE A 432 -11.37 9.88 7.74
N SER A 433 -12.33 9.30 8.47
CA SER A 433 -12.38 7.86 8.71
C SER A 433 -12.65 7.02 7.47
N ARG A 434 -13.08 7.63 6.35
CA ARG A 434 -13.19 6.95 5.06
C ARG A 434 -11.83 6.57 4.47
N HIS A 435 -10.78 7.35 4.73
CA HIS A 435 -9.48 7.22 4.04
C HIS A 435 -8.29 7.13 4.98
N TYR A 436 -8.41 7.61 6.22
CA TYR A 436 -7.30 7.77 7.14
C TYR A 436 -7.66 7.27 8.53
N ARG A 437 -6.63 6.88 9.26
CA ARG A 437 -6.77 6.55 10.68
C ARG A 437 -7.17 7.79 11.49
N ILE A 438 -8.16 7.60 12.36
CA ILE A 438 -8.48 8.51 13.46
C ILE A 438 -7.83 7.96 14.73
N GLY A 439 -6.92 8.72 15.32
CA GLY A 439 -6.27 8.36 16.57
C GLY A 439 -7.15 8.64 17.78
N ARG A 440 -7.06 7.79 18.81
CA ARG A 440 -7.87 7.89 20.04
C ARG A 440 -7.01 8.15 21.26
N ILE A 441 -7.51 9.00 22.17
CA ILE A 441 -6.95 9.19 23.51
C ILE A 441 -8.08 9.01 24.54
N PHE A 442 -8.07 7.88 25.25
CA PHE A 442 -9.13 7.48 26.19
C PHE A 442 -9.02 8.11 27.60
N THR A 443 -7.96 8.86 27.86
CA THR A 443 -7.79 9.61 29.11
C THR A 443 -8.38 11.01 29.01
N GLU A 444 -8.83 11.58 30.13
CA GLU A 444 -9.40 12.93 30.20
C GLU A 444 -8.43 14.01 29.65
N LEU A 445 -8.79 14.65 28.54
CA LEU A 445 -8.05 15.77 27.95
C LEU A 445 -8.80 17.10 28.07
N TYR A 446 -10.11 17.03 28.32
CA TYR A 446 -11.00 18.15 28.05
C TYR A 446 -12.13 18.20 29.06
N LEU A 447 -12.47 19.40 29.51
CA LEU A 447 -13.51 19.68 30.48
C LEU A 447 -14.65 20.38 29.75
N CYS A 448 -15.72 19.64 29.49
CA CYS A 448 -16.92 20.15 28.86
C CYS A 448 -17.81 20.77 29.94
N ARG A 449 -17.87 22.11 30.00
CA ARG A 449 -18.64 22.83 31.02
C ARG A 449 -20.12 22.89 30.62
N ARG A 450 -21.03 22.75 31.59
CA ARG A 450 -22.47 22.97 31.44
C ARG A 450 -22.98 24.00 32.43
N TRP A 451 -23.70 25.01 31.95
CA TRP A 451 -24.30 26.07 32.77
C TRP A 451 -25.59 26.61 32.13
N GLY A 452 -26.37 27.41 32.87
CA GLY A 452 -27.70 27.91 32.48
C GLY A 452 -27.78 28.85 31.27
N GLY A 453 -26.73 28.92 30.46
CA GLY A 453 -26.67 29.59 29.15
C GLY A 453 -26.12 28.71 28.03
N ASN A 454 -25.84 27.42 28.28
CA ASN A 454 -25.47 26.47 27.23
C ASN A 454 -26.70 26.05 26.42
N SER A 455 -26.58 26.12 25.10
CA SER A 455 -27.66 25.91 24.14
C SER A 455 -28.27 24.50 24.14
N ASP A 456 -27.61 23.50 24.72
CA ASP A 456 -27.95 22.08 24.50
C ASP A 456 -28.66 21.40 25.67
N ALA A 457 -28.84 22.07 26.82
CA ALA A 457 -29.30 21.40 28.04
C ALA A 457 -30.82 21.04 28.04
N ALA A 458 -31.62 21.64 27.15
CA ALA A 458 -33.06 21.39 27.03
C ALA A 458 -33.62 21.81 25.64
N LEU A 459 -33.21 21.10 24.59
CA LEU A 459 -33.71 21.36 23.22
C LEU A 459 -35.18 20.92 23.07
N SER A 460 -35.97 21.67 22.28
CA SER A 460 -37.30 21.23 21.85
C SER A 460 -37.20 20.02 20.90
N ILE A 461 -38.28 19.23 20.80
CA ILE A 461 -38.35 18.07 19.90
C ILE A 461 -38.04 18.49 18.46
N ASP A 462 -38.60 19.61 17.99
CA ASP A 462 -38.32 20.14 16.64
C ASP A 462 -36.82 20.41 16.41
N LYS A 463 -36.12 20.93 17.43
CA LYS A 463 -34.69 21.23 17.31
C LYS A 463 -33.84 19.96 17.35
N ILE A 464 -34.23 18.97 18.16
CA ILE A 464 -33.61 17.63 18.18
C ILE A 464 -33.80 16.95 16.82
N ASN A 465 -35.01 16.99 16.27
CA ASN A 465 -35.35 16.44 14.97
C ASN A 465 -34.59 17.11 13.84
N ALA A 466 -34.48 18.44 13.83
CA ALA A 466 -33.67 19.16 12.85
C ALA A 466 -32.20 18.75 12.90
N ASN A 467 -31.64 18.59 14.10
CA ASN A 467 -30.26 18.16 14.32
C ASN A 467 -30.02 16.70 13.87
N ASN A 468 -30.93 15.80 14.22
CA ASN A 468 -30.87 14.37 13.85
C ASN A 468 -31.04 14.18 12.34
N HIS A 469 -32.00 14.87 11.73
CA HIS A 469 -32.21 14.86 10.29
C HIS A 469 -30.96 15.33 9.54
N TYR A 470 -30.33 16.43 9.98
CA TYR A 470 -29.07 16.89 9.37
C TYR A 470 -27.93 15.87 9.52
N LYS A 471 -27.75 15.26 10.69
CA LYS A 471 -26.72 14.21 10.87
C LYS A 471 -27.00 12.97 10.04
N ASP A 472 -28.25 12.56 9.90
CA ASP A 472 -28.61 11.49 8.98
C ASP A 472 -28.29 11.85 7.53
N GLN A 473 -28.41 13.14 7.14
CA GLN A 473 -28.04 13.59 5.80
C GLN A 473 -26.53 13.47 5.60
N LEU A 474 -25.73 13.82 6.60
CA LEU A 474 -24.29 13.60 6.57
C LEU A 474 -23.95 12.10 6.44
N ARG A 475 -24.62 11.23 7.19
CA ARG A 475 -24.47 9.76 7.06
C ARG A 475 -24.87 9.26 5.68
N THR A 476 -25.94 9.82 5.11
CA THR A 476 -26.41 9.46 3.76
C THR A 476 -25.37 9.81 2.72
N LEU A 477 -24.83 11.03 2.79
CA LEU A 477 -23.76 11.47 1.90
C LEU A 477 -22.52 10.59 2.05
N GLU A 478 -22.15 10.24 3.28
CA GLU A 478 -21.02 9.36 3.54
C GLU A 478 -21.23 7.95 2.98
N ILE A 479 -22.39 7.33 3.21
CA ILE A 479 -22.73 6.01 2.66
C ILE A 479 -22.62 6.02 1.13
N LEU A 480 -23.19 7.04 0.47
CA LEU A 480 -23.10 7.20 -0.98
C LEU A 480 -21.66 7.37 -1.47
N ALA A 481 -20.83 8.13 -0.74
CA ALA A 481 -19.42 8.31 -1.07
C ALA A 481 -18.63 7.00 -0.93
N ARG A 482 -18.88 6.22 0.14
CA ARG A 482 -18.28 4.89 0.33
C ARG A 482 -18.66 3.92 -0.80
N GLN A 483 -19.92 3.89 -1.20
CA GLN A 483 -20.38 3.07 -2.32
C GLN A 483 -19.69 3.44 -3.64
N GLN A 484 -19.52 4.74 -3.93
CA GLN A 484 -18.82 5.18 -5.13
C GLN A 484 -17.33 4.79 -5.11
N MET A 485 -16.67 4.98 -3.97
CA MET A 485 -15.26 4.60 -3.77
C MET A 485 -15.05 3.09 -3.96
N LEU A 486 -15.88 2.25 -3.34
CA LEU A 486 -15.79 0.79 -3.42
C LEU A 486 -16.14 0.24 -4.81
N GLN A 487 -16.90 1.00 -5.61
CA GLN A 487 -17.17 0.70 -7.02
C GLN A 487 -16.04 1.14 -7.97
N GLY A 488 -14.92 1.66 -7.45
CA GLY A 488 -13.78 2.10 -8.25
C GLY A 488 -14.06 3.35 -9.10
N LYS A 489 -15.12 4.11 -8.80
CA LYS A 489 -15.34 5.42 -9.45
C LYS A 489 -14.29 6.40 -8.93
N GLN A 490 -13.71 7.20 -9.83
CA GLN A 490 -12.76 8.24 -9.45
C GLN A 490 -13.41 9.17 -8.42
N ASP A 491 -12.77 9.31 -7.26
CA ASP A 491 -13.10 10.34 -6.30
C ASP A 491 -12.82 11.70 -6.97
N LEU A 492 -13.82 12.59 -7.00
CA LEU A 492 -13.65 13.97 -7.48
C LEU A 492 -12.58 14.71 -6.65
N MET A 493 -12.36 14.27 -5.40
CA MET A 493 -11.16 14.59 -4.64
C MET A 493 -10.04 13.62 -5.06
N ASN A 494 -9.52 13.78 -6.26
CA ASN A 494 -8.33 13.06 -6.70
C ASN A 494 -7.15 13.59 -5.87
N ASP A 495 -6.91 12.88 -4.77
CA ASP A 495 -6.15 13.33 -3.62
C ASP A 495 -4.70 12.85 -3.72
N SER A 496 -3.92 13.50 -4.61
CA SER A 496 -2.47 13.31 -4.63
C SER A 496 -1.77 14.45 -3.87
N PRO A 497 -0.71 14.15 -3.09
CA PRO A 497 0.14 15.18 -2.48
C PRO A 497 0.60 16.24 -3.49
N LEU A 498 0.78 15.82 -4.76
CA LEU A 498 1.16 16.69 -5.86
C LEU A 498 0.04 17.69 -6.23
N GLN A 499 -1.22 17.26 -6.27
CA GLN A 499 -2.35 18.13 -6.51
C GLN A 499 -2.53 19.15 -5.36
N ARG A 500 -2.33 18.73 -4.10
CA ARG A 500 -2.35 19.62 -2.93
C ARG A 500 -1.26 20.70 -3.04
N PHE A 501 -0.03 20.28 -3.36
CA PHE A 501 1.09 21.19 -3.58
C PHE A 501 0.78 22.21 -4.69
N PHE A 502 0.26 21.75 -5.83
CA PHE A 502 -0.10 22.58 -6.96
C PHE A 502 -1.18 23.62 -6.61
N ASN A 503 -2.28 23.18 -6.00
CA ASN A 503 -3.39 24.06 -5.60
C ASN A 503 -2.92 25.12 -4.58
N ARG A 504 -2.13 24.70 -3.58
CA ARG A 504 -1.57 25.60 -2.56
C ARG A 504 -0.65 26.65 -3.18
N GLN A 505 0.17 26.27 -4.15
CA GLN A 505 1.01 27.22 -4.87
C GLN A 505 0.17 28.26 -5.61
N LEU A 506 -0.94 27.88 -6.23
CA LEU A 506 -1.86 28.82 -6.88
C LEU A 506 -2.61 29.69 -5.86
N GLU A 507 -2.91 29.21 -4.65
CA GLU A 507 -3.47 30.02 -3.57
C GLU A 507 -2.50 31.09 -3.05
N LYS A 508 -1.20 30.81 -3.05
CA LYS A 508 -0.20 31.76 -2.56
C LYS A 508 0.36 32.68 -3.63
N TRP A 509 0.33 32.28 -4.91
CA TRP A 509 0.97 32.99 -6.00
C TRP A 509 -0.03 33.53 -7.03
N ASP A 510 -0.50 34.76 -6.81
CA ASP A 510 -1.53 35.40 -7.65
C ASP A 510 -1.15 35.52 -9.13
N ASP A 511 0.13 35.79 -9.44
CA ASP A 511 0.62 35.87 -10.83
C ASP A 511 0.52 34.53 -11.55
N ALA A 512 0.94 33.43 -10.89
CA ALA A 512 0.78 32.11 -11.44
C ALA A 512 -0.71 31.76 -11.58
N ARG A 513 -1.52 32.01 -10.55
CA ARG A 513 -2.98 31.77 -10.59
C ARG A 513 -3.64 32.45 -11.79
N ARG A 514 -3.34 33.73 -12.02
CA ARG A 514 -3.86 34.49 -13.16
C ARG A 514 -3.48 33.84 -14.49
N ARG A 515 -2.22 33.43 -14.66
CA ARG A 515 -1.77 32.76 -15.90
C ARG A 515 -2.41 31.40 -16.12
N TYR A 516 -2.68 30.63 -15.06
CA TYR A 516 -3.46 29.40 -15.15
C TYR A 516 -4.95 29.66 -15.46
N GLN A 517 -5.53 30.77 -14.97
CA GLN A 517 -6.87 31.20 -15.37
C GLN A 517 -6.90 31.62 -16.85
N ASP A 518 -5.90 32.37 -17.32
CA ASP A 518 -5.76 32.76 -18.72
C ASP A 518 -5.59 31.55 -19.63
N LEU A 519 -4.85 30.51 -19.17
CA LEU A 519 -4.72 29.24 -19.89
C LEU A 519 -6.08 28.59 -20.16
N ARG A 520 -7.07 28.70 -19.27
CA ARG A 520 -8.42 28.13 -19.50
C ARG A 520 -9.15 28.81 -20.66
N ASN A 521 -8.73 30.01 -21.04
CA ASN A 521 -9.33 30.80 -22.12
C ASN A 521 -8.54 30.73 -23.43
N VAL A 522 -7.43 29.98 -23.49
CA VAL A 522 -6.66 29.82 -24.73
C VAL A 522 -7.47 29.06 -25.77
N LYS A 523 -7.33 29.47 -27.03
CA LYS A 523 -8.02 28.81 -28.14
C LYS A 523 -7.18 27.65 -28.65
N THR A 524 -7.82 26.53 -28.91
CA THR A 524 -7.22 25.37 -29.58
C THR A 524 -7.98 25.05 -30.86
N ARG A 525 -7.29 24.50 -31.86
CA ARG A 525 -7.92 23.91 -33.05
C ARG A 525 -7.11 22.72 -33.52
N GLU A 526 -7.79 21.79 -34.19
CA GLU A 526 -7.16 20.60 -34.74
C GLU A 526 -6.85 20.78 -36.23
N LEU A 527 -5.70 20.28 -36.65
CA LEU A 527 -5.25 20.18 -38.03
C LEU A 527 -5.12 18.69 -38.39
N ALA A 528 -5.92 18.22 -39.34
CA ALA A 528 -5.81 16.85 -39.84
C ALA A 528 -4.60 16.70 -40.75
N VAL A 529 -3.67 15.80 -40.40
CA VAL A 529 -2.45 15.51 -41.15
C VAL A 529 -2.35 14.02 -41.42
N GLY A 530 -2.90 13.59 -42.56
CA GLY A 530 -3.01 12.16 -42.89
C GLY A 530 -3.92 11.42 -41.90
N ALA A 531 -3.40 10.36 -41.27
CA ALA A 531 -4.09 9.60 -40.22
C ALA A 531 -3.87 10.15 -38.80
N SER A 532 -3.12 11.25 -38.68
CA SER A 532 -2.75 11.87 -37.40
C SER A 532 -3.38 13.26 -37.28
N ALA A 533 -3.55 13.73 -36.05
CA ALA A 533 -4.06 15.06 -35.74
C ALA A 533 -2.95 15.88 -35.06
N ILE A 534 -2.78 17.13 -35.48
CA ILE A 534 -1.94 18.11 -34.79
C ILE A 534 -2.86 19.12 -34.14
N GLN A 535 -2.70 19.34 -32.84
CA GLN A 535 -3.42 20.38 -32.12
C GLN A 535 -2.59 21.66 -32.11
N VAL A 536 -3.21 22.79 -32.43
CA VAL A 536 -2.58 24.11 -32.35
C VAL A 536 -3.20 24.87 -31.19
N GLN A 537 -2.37 25.39 -30.29
CA GLN A 537 -2.79 26.23 -29.17
C GLN A 537 -2.32 27.67 -29.38
N TRP A 538 -3.25 28.63 -29.32
CA TRP A 538 -2.90 30.04 -29.25
C TRP A 538 -2.73 30.47 -27.80
N ASN A 539 -1.47 30.66 -27.39
CA ASN A 539 -1.12 31.03 -26.02
C ASN A 539 -0.22 32.28 -26.01
N PRO A 540 -0.80 33.49 -25.88
CA PRO A 540 -0.04 34.74 -25.96
C PRO A 540 0.99 34.90 -24.84
N ALA A 541 0.79 34.25 -23.68
CA ALA A 541 1.74 34.30 -22.57
C ALA A 541 3.12 33.70 -22.94
N ARG A 542 3.19 32.89 -24.00
CA ARG A 542 4.44 32.27 -24.48
C ARG A 542 5.32 33.21 -25.30
N ILE A 543 4.87 34.44 -25.62
CA ILE A 543 5.66 35.40 -26.39
C ILE A 543 7.01 35.72 -25.73
N VAL A 544 7.06 35.74 -24.40
CA VAL A 544 8.28 36.04 -23.63
C VAL A 544 9.34 34.97 -23.83
N SER A 545 8.95 33.69 -23.85
CA SER A 545 9.87 32.57 -24.05
C SER A 545 10.23 32.38 -25.51
N THR A 546 9.25 32.46 -26.42
CA THR A 546 9.47 32.20 -27.84
C THR A 546 10.21 33.35 -28.54
N GLY A 547 9.97 34.60 -28.14
CA GLY A 547 10.61 35.79 -28.71
C GLY A 547 11.92 36.22 -28.04
N ALA A 548 12.41 35.50 -27.04
CA ALA A 548 13.64 35.86 -26.33
C ALA A 548 14.88 35.77 -27.24
N ALA A 549 15.76 36.77 -27.14
CA ALA A 549 17.08 36.73 -27.77
C ALA A 549 17.95 35.64 -27.11
N ILE A 550 18.56 34.78 -27.94
CA ILE A 550 19.37 33.62 -27.53
C ILE A 550 20.86 33.77 -27.87
N SER A 551 21.34 35.00 -28.13
CA SER A 551 22.78 35.21 -28.37
C SER A 551 23.59 34.92 -27.10
N LYS A 552 24.82 34.44 -27.25
CA LYS A 552 25.71 34.12 -26.11
C LYS A 552 25.89 35.32 -25.17
N GLU A 553 25.94 36.53 -25.73
CA GLU A 553 26.06 37.78 -24.98
C GLU A 553 24.78 38.13 -24.20
N ALA A 554 23.59 37.80 -24.72
CA ALA A 554 22.32 38.05 -24.07
C ALA A 554 21.99 37.02 -22.98
N LEU A 555 22.47 35.77 -23.13
CA LEU A 555 22.31 34.69 -22.14
C LEU A 555 23.25 34.86 -20.95
N ALA A 556 24.51 35.23 -21.18
CA ALA A 556 25.51 35.42 -20.11
C ALA A 556 25.19 36.56 -19.12
N GLN A 557 24.30 37.49 -19.47
CA GLN A 557 23.91 38.62 -18.63
C GLN A 557 22.63 38.39 -17.82
N ARG A 558 21.92 37.26 -18.01
CA ARG A 558 20.65 36.99 -17.34
C ARG A 558 20.87 36.04 -16.15
N PRO A 559 20.45 36.40 -14.92
CA PRO A 559 20.44 35.46 -13.81
C PRO A 559 19.55 34.25 -14.15
N CYS A 560 20.06 33.04 -13.95
CA CYS A 560 19.30 31.82 -14.20
C CYS A 560 18.08 31.76 -13.27
N PHE A 561 16.88 31.79 -13.84
CA PHE A 561 15.60 31.82 -13.13
C PHE A 561 15.24 30.50 -12.44
N LEU A 562 15.98 29.43 -12.73
CA LEU A 562 15.83 28.12 -12.09
C LEU A 562 16.71 27.97 -10.85
N CYS A 563 17.74 28.80 -10.66
CA CYS A 563 18.51 28.82 -9.41
C CYS A 563 17.68 29.42 -8.27
N GLU A 564 17.67 28.76 -7.11
CA GLU A 564 16.85 29.12 -5.94
C GLU A 564 16.91 30.61 -5.57
N GLN A 565 18.10 31.19 -5.54
CA GLN A 565 18.33 32.61 -5.22
C GLN A 565 17.66 33.62 -6.17
N ASN A 566 17.31 33.19 -7.39
CA ASN A 566 16.70 34.02 -8.42
C ASN A 566 15.19 33.73 -8.62
N ARG A 567 14.62 32.75 -7.91
CA ARG A 567 13.20 32.39 -8.02
C ARG A 567 12.33 33.46 -7.31
N PRO A 568 11.08 33.67 -7.74
CA PRO A 568 10.10 34.46 -6.99
C PRO A 568 9.93 33.91 -5.56
N LYS A 569 9.81 34.79 -4.57
CA LYS A 569 9.72 34.38 -3.15
C LYS A 569 8.47 33.57 -2.84
N GLU A 570 7.42 33.80 -3.61
CA GLU A 570 6.13 33.12 -3.52
C GLU A 570 6.18 31.69 -4.10
N GLN A 571 7.19 31.37 -4.94
CA GLN A 571 7.33 30.06 -5.56
C GLN A 571 7.91 29.06 -4.54
N VAL A 572 7.04 28.21 -3.99
CA VAL A 572 7.47 27.13 -3.11
C VAL A 572 7.96 25.92 -3.92
N LYS A 573 8.79 25.09 -3.29
CA LYS A 573 9.34 23.86 -3.86
C LYS A 573 8.88 22.64 -3.08
N LYS A 574 8.74 21.52 -3.77
CA LYS A 574 8.66 20.19 -3.18
C LYS A 574 9.93 19.44 -3.59
N ASN A 575 10.67 18.87 -2.66
CA ASN A 575 11.87 18.10 -3.03
C ASN A 575 11.43 16.73 -3.55
N ILE A 576 11.97 16.30 -4.69
CA ILE A 576 11.83 14.92 -5.16
C ILE A 576 12.91 14.08 -4.46
N ASP A 577 14.16 14.53 -4.58
CA ASP A 577 15.31 13.90 -3.93
C ASP A 577 16.41 14.94 -3.64
N SER A 578 17.64 14.47 -3.37
CA SER A 578 18.78 15.36 -3.13
C SER A 578 19.25 16.15 -4.36
N ARG A 579 18.80 15.77 -5.57
CA ARG A 579 19.28 16.30 -6.86
C ARG A 579 18.22 17.15 -7.56
N TYR A 580 16.91 16.93 -7.36
CA TYR A 580 15.84 17.65 -8.06
C TYR A 580 14.79 18.29 -7.15
N ASP A 581 14.43 19.53 -7.48
CA ASP A 581 13.26 20.22 -6.93
C ASP A 581 12.07 20.08 -7.90
N LEU A 582 10.85 20.01 -7.39
CA LEU A 582 9.61 20.14 -8.16
C LEU A 582 8.96 21.50 -7.91
N LEU A 583 8.73 22.25 -8.99
CA LEU A 583 8.20 23.62 -8.97
C LEU A 583 6.97 23.74 -9.88
N VAL A 584 5.95 24.48 -9.48
CA VAL A 584 4.87 24.85 -10.41
C VAL A 584 5.45 25.77 -11.50
N ASN A 585 5.23 25.43 -12.76
CA ASN A 585 5.67 26.25 -13.89
C ASN A 585 4.76 27.49 -14.00
N PRO A 586 5.32 28.72 -13.88
CA PRO A 586 4.52 29.94 -13.91
C PRO A 586 4.12 30.38 -15.33
N PHE A 587 4.54 29.67 -16.38
CA PHE A 587 4.16 29.94 -17.77
C PHE A 587 3.54 28.68 -18.40
N PRO A 588 2.34 28.30 -17.94
CA PRO A 588 1.79 26.99 -18.23
C PRO A 588 1.32 26.86 -19.67
N ILE A 589 1.47 25.64 -20.18
CA ILE A 589 0.92 25.16 -21.45
C ILE A 589 -0.17 24.10 -21.20
N LEU A 590 -0.10 23.44 -20.04
CA LEU A 590 -0.92 22.31 -19.61
C LEU A 590 -1.71 22.70 -18.37
N PRO A 591 -2.89 22.09 -18.12
CA PRO A 591 -3.72 22.40 -16.95
C PRO A 591 -2.98 22.28 -15.61
N ILE A 592 -2.11 21.27 -15.51
CA ILE A 592 -1.09 21.13 -14.46
C ILE A 592 0.25 21.09 -15.18
N HIS A 593 1.19 21.94 -14.76
CA HIS A 593 2.50 22.04 -15.38
C HIS A 593 3.57 22.32 -14.33
N PHE A 594 4.59 21.48 -14.29
CA PHE A 594 5.74 21.57 -13.41
C PHE A 594 7.04 21.79 -14.18
N THR A 595 7.99 22.44 -13.52
CA THR A 595 9.39 22.48 -13.91
C THR A 595 10.18 21.78 -12.81
N ILE A 596 11.05 20.85 -13.20
CA ILE A 596 11.80 19.99 -12.28
C ILE A 596 13.31 20.26 -12.47
N PRO A 597 13.86 21.36 -11.91
CA PRO A 597 15.27 21.68 -12.06
C PRO A 597 16.17 20.88 -11.13
N CYS A 598 17.39 20.61 -11.58
CA CYS A 598 18.46 20.16 -10.71
C CYS A 598 18.72 21.22 -9.62
N VAL A 599 18.96 20.81 -8.37
CA VAL A 599 19.25 21.70 -7.25
C VAL A 599 20.56 22.47 -7.52
N ARG A 600 21.54 21.80 -8.14
CA ARG A 600 22.79 22.41 -8.58
C ARG A 600 22.63 22.97 -10.00
N HIS A 601 23.29 24.10 -10.26
CA HIS A 601 23.36 24.66 -11.61
C HIS A 601 24.29 23.80 -12.47
N GLU A 602 23.72 22.86 -13.21
CA GLU A 602 24.43 21.93 -14.10
C GLU A 602 23.97 22.13 -15.55
N PRO A 603 24.83 21.89 -16.56
CA PRO A 603 24.43 21.97 -17.97
C PRO A 603 23.28 21.00 -18.30
N GLN A 604 22.36 21.41 -19.17
CA GLN A 604 21.25 20.57 -19.65
C GLN A 604 21.79 19.36 -20.46
N LEU A 605 21.85 18.18 -19.86
CA LEU A 605 22.32 16.94 -20.51
C LEU A 605 21.48 15.75 -20.04
N ILE A 606 21.02 14.90 -20.95
CA ILE A 606 20.06 13.84 -20.60
C ILE A 606 20.69 12.50 -20.19
N LEU A 607 21.85 12.12 -20.73
CA LEU A 607 22.35 10.74 -20.63
C LEU A 607 22.44 10.21 -19.19
N GLU A 608 23.08 10.96 -18.29
CA GLU A 608 23.26 10.60 -16.87
C GLU A 608 22.03 10.92 -16.00
N SER A 609 20.96 11.47 -16.59
CA SER A 609 19.76 11.89 -15.87
C SER A 609 18.49 11.23 -16.41
N TYR A 610 18.57 10.42 -17.48
CA TYR A 610 17.41 9.80 -18.09
C TYR A 610 16.66 8.89 -17.10
N GLY A 611 17.38 8.13 -16.26
CA GLY A 611 16.78 7.29 -15.22
C GLY A 611 15.89 8.03 -14.23
N GLU A 612 16.09 9.34 -14.06
CA GLU A 612 15.26 10.18 -13.19
C GLU A 612 13.84 10.34 -13.74
N ILE A 613 13.66 10.28 -15.06
CA ILE A 613 12.32 10.26 -15.68
C ILE A 613 11.53 9.05 -15.19
N HIS A 614 12.17 7.88 -15.14
CA HIS A 614 11.55 6.65 -14.65
C HIS A 614 11.13 6.77 -13.20
N LYS A 615 12.03 7.24 -12.32
CA LYS A 615 11.75 7.45 -10.89
C LYS A 615 10.60 8.44 -10.66
N ILE A 616 10.57 9.54 -11.41
CA ILE A 616 9.48 10.53 -11.33
C ILE A 616 8.14 9.91 -11.73
N LEU A 617 8.10 9.08 -12.77
CA LEU A 617 6.88 8.39 -13.21
C LEU A 617 6.47 7.23 -12.30
N GLU A 618 7.42 6.65 -11.57
CA GLU A 618 7.14 5.67 -10.52
C GLU A 618 6.49 6.33 -9.29
N GLU A 619 7.00 7.49 -8.88
CA GLU A 619 6.45 8.26 -7.75
C GLU A 619 5.14 8.99 -8.10
N TYR A 620 5.03 9.54 -9.32
CA TYR A 620 3.91 10.34 -9.81
C TYR A 620 3.36 9.80 -11.14
N PRO A 621 2.67 8.63 -11.13
CA PRO A 621 2.22 7.94 -12.35
C PRO A 621 1.15 8.72 -13.13
N GLU A 622 0.49 9.72 -12.52
CA GLU A 622 -0.47 10.59 -13.19
C GLU A 622 0.15 11.63 -14.14
N LEU A 623 1.48 11.82 -14.05
CA LEU A 623 2.20 12.79 -14.86
C LEU A 623 2.68 12.22 -16.19
N MET A 624 2.89 13.13 -17.13
CA MET A 624 3.87 12.93 -18.19
C MET A 624 5.10 13.81 -17.90
N VAL A 625 6.28 13.29 -18.18
CA VAL A 625 7.56 13.99 -18.05
C VAL A 625 8.13 14.22 -19.44
N PHE A 626 8.70 15.38 -19.71
CA PHE A 626 9.23 15.72 -21.00
C PHE A 626 10.50 16.56 -20.90
N TYR A 627 11.37 16.38 -21.89
CA TYR A 627 12.70 16.93 -21.95
C TYR A 627 12.96 17.65 -23.28
N ASN A 628 13.58 18.81 -23.18
CA ASN A 628 14.11 19.57 -24.32
C ASN A 628 15.63 19.61 -24.19
N GLY A 629 16.36 19.08 -25.17
CA GLY A 629 17.82 19.23 -25.23
C GLY A 629 18.25 20.70 -25.37
N PRO A 630 19.56 21.02 -25.16
CA PRO A 630 20.10 22.38 -25.14
C PRO A 630 19.71 23.29 -26.31
N LYS A 631 19.52 22.69 -27.49
CA LYS A 631 19.14 23.38 -28.73
C LYS A 631 17.83 22.84 -29.31
N CYS A 632 16.88 22.44 -28.45
CA CYS A 632 15.66 21.73 -28.87
C CYS A 632 14.37 22.37 -28.31
N GLY A 633 14.16 23.66 -28.55
CA GLY A 633 12.93 24.35 -28.11
C GLY A 633 13.01 25.87 -28.16
N ALA A 634 11.98 26.54 -27.64
CA ALA A 634 11.90 27.99 -27.56
C ALA A 634 12.98 28.60 -26.63
N SER A 635 13.18 28.01 -25.46
CA SER A 635 14.25 28.35 -24.52
C SER A 635 15.54 27.60 -24.88
N ALA A 636 16.70 28.25 -24.72
CA ALA A 636 18.00 27.58 -24.68
C ALA A 636 18.33 27.34 -23.20
N PRO A 637 18.07 26.13 -22.66
CA PRO A 637 18.28 25.86 -21.25
C PRO A 637 19.77 25.82 -20.90
N ASP A 638 20.17 26.65 -19.95
CA ASP A 638 21.53 26.68 -19.36
C ASP A 638 21.62 25.88 -18.05
N HIS A 639 20.47 25.52 -17.46
CA HIS A 639 20.35 24.74 -16.23
C HIS A 639 19.48 23.49 -16.46
N ALA A 640 20.07 22.32 -16.20
CA ALA A 640 19.46 21.00 -16.21
C ALA A 640 18.09 20.96 -15.52
N HIS A 641 17.05 20.64 -16.29
CA HIS A 641 15.70 20.42 -15.78
C HIS A 641 14.86 19.52 -16.68
N PHE A 642 13.86 18.89 -16.07
CA PHE A 642 12.71 18.31 -16.76
C PHE A 642 11.52 19.26 -16.69
N GLN A 643 10.52 18.99 -17.52
CA GLN A 643 9.19 19.54 -17.36
C GLN A 643 8.22 18.39 -17.21
N ALA A 644 7.13 18.61 -16.49
CA ALA A 644 6.09 17.59 -16.32
C ALA A 644 4.71 18.23 -16.33
N GLY A 645 3.67 17.45 -16.55
CA GLY A 645 2.30 17.96 -16.48
C GLY A 645 1.25 16.89 -16.70
N THR A 646 0.01 17.34 -16.91
CA THR A 646 -1.15 16.45 -17.10
C THR A 646 -0.91 15.46 -18.24
N SER A 647 -0.91 14.17 -17.93
CA SER A 647 -0.80 13.10 -18.92
C SER A 647 -2.11 12.90 -19.70
N GLY A 648 -2.02 12.34 -20.91
CA GLY A 648 -3.17 11.96 -21.75
C GLY A 648 -3.74 13.09 -22.62
N LEU A 649 -3.14 14.28 -22.62
CA LEU A 649 -3.62 15.43 -23.38
C LEU A 649 -2.94 15.61 -24.74
N LEU A 650 -1.81 14.95 -24.98
CA LEU A 650 -1.05 15.14 -26.21
C LEU A 650 -1.65 14.32 -27.36
N PRO A 651 -1.70 14.83 -28.59
CA PRO A 651 -2.19 14.04 -29.74
C PRO A 651 -1.46 12.71 -29.93
N LEU A 652 -0.16 12.63 -29.62
CA LEU A 652 0.60 11.38 -29.52
C LEU A 652 -0.05 10.38 -28.56
N GLN A 653 -0.41 10.80 -27.35
CA GLN A 653 -1.00 9.94 -26.31
C GLN A 653 -2.45 9.59 -26.64
N MET A 654 -3.23 10.53 -27.18
CA MET A 654 -4.62 10.28 -27.59
C MET A 654 -4.69 9.28 -28.77
N ALA A 655 -3.69 9.29 -29.64
CA ALA A 655 -3.57 8.33 -30.75
C ALA A 655 -2.85 7.04 -30.36
N TRP A 656 -2.42 6.87 -29.09
CA TRP A 656 -1.54 5.78 -28.68
C TRP A 656 -2.09 4.40 -29.00
N GLN A 657 -3.38 4.16 -28.75
CA GLN A 657 -4.03 2.86 -29.06
C GLN A 657 -3.94 2.47 -30.54
N ARG A 658 -3.91 3.46 -31.46
CA ARG A 658 -3.72 3.21 -32.90
C ARG A 658 -2.23 3.03 -33.20
N LEU A 659 -1.39 3.92 -32.70
CA LEU A 659 0.06 3.93 -32.99
C LEU A 659 0.75 2.67 -32.44
N SER A 660 0.35 2.18 -31.27
CA SER A 660 0.93 0.99 -30.63
C SER A 660 0.67 -0.31 -31.41
N ARG A 661 -0.34 -0.35 -32.29
CA ARG A 661 -0.63 -1.51 -33.16
C ARG A 661 0.31 -1.64 -34.35
N ASN A 662 0.95 -0.54 -34.75
CA ASN A 662 1.79 -0.44 -35.94
C ASN A 662 3.24 -0.07 -35.55
N LEU A 663 3.79 -0.73 -34.53
CA LEU A 663 5.17 -0.52 -34.11
C LEU A 663 6.11 -1.45 -34.89
N THR A 664 7.17 -0.88 -35.48
CA THR A 664 8.27 -1.67 -36.05
C THR A 664 9.34 -1.86 -34.98
N LYS A 665 9.33 -3.00 -34.29
CA LYS A 665 10.34 -3.38 -33.29
C LYS A 665 11.74 -3.41 -33.92
N LEU A 666 12.66 -2.64 -33.36
CA LEU A 666 14.02 -2.45 -33.90
C LEU A 666 15.05 -3.31 -33.17
N ILE A 667 15.05 -3.23 -31.83
CA ILE A 667 15.86 -4.05 -30.91
C ILE A 667 15.05 -4.36 -29.66
N SER A 668 15.40 -5.41 -28.92
CA SER A 668 14.70 -5.83 -27.70
C SER A 668 15.70 -6.35 -26.68
N LEU A 669 15.49 -6.04 -25.40
CA LEU A 669 16.16 -6.70 -24.28
C LEU A 669 15.41 -7.97 -23.90
N ASN A 670 14.07 -7.93 -23.94
CA ASN A 670 13.16 -9.06 -23.74
C ASN A 670 11.82 -8.79 -24.46
N ASP A 671 10.79 -9.60 -24.20
CA ASP A 671 9.50 -9.47 -24.86
C ASP A 671 8.80 -8.14 -24.57
N ASN A 672 8.95 -7.63 -23.34
CA ASN A 672 8.30 -6.44 -22.83
C ASN A 672 9.18 -5.18 -22.94
N GLU A 673 10.49 -5.30 -23.07
CA GLU A 673 11.41 -4.15 -23.08
C GLU A 673 12.13 -4.02 -24.43
N TYR A 674 11.84 -2.97 -25.18
CA TYR A 674 12.29 -2.83 -26.56
C TYR A 674 12.34 -1.40 -27.08
N ILE A 675 13.11 -1.19 -28.16
CA ILE A 675 13.03 0.02 -28.97
C ILE A 675 12.24 -0.29 -30.24
N SER A 676 11.29 0.57 -30.59
CA SER A 676 10.53 0.47 -31.82
C SER A 676 10.43 1.81 -32.55
N LEU A 677 10.24 1.73 -33.87
CA LEU A 677 9.85 2.87 -34.68
C LEU A 677 8.33 3.01 -34.64
N ILE A 678 7.85 4.22 -34.35
CA ILE A 678 6.43 4.56 -34.44
C ILE A 678 6.11 4.89 -35.90
N GLU A 679 5.45 3.97 -36.60
CA GLU A 679 5.03 4.18 -37.98
C GLU A 679 3.87 5.18 -38.05
N GLU A 680 3.70 5.82 -39.21
CA GLU A 680 2.57 6.74 -39.49
C GLU A 680 2.50 7.99 -38.57
N TYR A 681 3.59 8.33 -37.89
CA TYR A 681 3.72 9.59 -37.15
C TYR A 681 4.22 10.74 -38.07
N PRO A 682 3.79 12.01 -37.87
CA PRO A 682 4.15 13.14 -38.75
C PRO A 682 5.66 13.37 -38.99
N CYS A 683 6.50 12.98 -38.03
CA CYS A 683 7.97 13.05 -38.10
C CYS A 683 8.59 11.78 -37.48
N PRO A 684 9.89 11.52 -37.66
CA PRO A 684 10.55 10.41 -36.98
C PRO A 684 10.36 10.41 -35.46
N ALA A 685 9.87 9.29 -34.93
CA ALA A 685 9.64 9.07 -33.50
C ALA A 685 10.01 7.63 -33.13
N LEU A 686 10.87 7.48 -32.14
CA LEU A 686 11.35 6.20 -31.65
C LEU A 686 10.83 5.99 -30.23
N LEU A 687 10.20 4.85 -29.97
CA LEU A 687 9.71 4.46 -28.66
C LEU A 687 10.78 3.62 -27.96
N VAL A 688 11.11 4.00 -26.74
CA VAL A 688 11.68 3.12 -25.71
C VAL A 688 10.53 2.64 -24.83
N ASN A 689 10.29 1.32 -24.79
CA ASN A 689 9.31 0.67 -23.91
C ASN A 689 10.05 -0.12 -22.84
N SER A 690 9.69 0.08 -21.57
CA SER A 690 10.34 -0.62 -20.45
C SER A 690 9.37 -0.93 -19.30
N ARG A 691 9.71 -1.90 -18.45
CA ARG A 691 9.03 -2.17 -17.16
C ARG A 691 9.96 -2.01 -15.96
N SER A 692 11.25 -1.82 -16.19
CA SER A 692 12.25 -1.61 -15.16
C SER A 692 13.09 -0.36 -15.44
N GLN A 693 13.58 0.30 -14.39
CA GLN A 693 14.49 1.44 -14.53
C GLN A 693 15.75 1.04 -15.30
N TYR A 694 16.31 -0.14 -15.00
CA TYR A 694 17.50 -0.66 -15.66
C TYR A 694 17.28 -0.87 -17.16
N GLY A 695 16.21 -1.56 -17.56
CA GLY A 695 15.88 -1.79 -18.96
C GLY A 695 15.67 -0.49 -19.73
N ASP A 696 15.02 0.50 -19.09
CA ASP A 696 14.73 1.81 -19.65
C ASP A 696 16.02 2.57 -19.96
N GLU A 697 16.95 2.64 -18.99
CA GLU A 697 18.25 3.28 -19.14
C GLU A 697 19.13 2.59 -20.19
N GLN A 698 19.15 1.26 -20.23
CA GLN A 698 19.96 0.51 -21.20
C GLN A 698 19.47 0.71 -22.63
N LEU A 699 18.15 0.62 -22.85
CA LEU A 699 17.56 0.88 -24.17
C LEU A 699 17.81 2.32 -24.58
N PHE A 700 17.57 3.29 -23.69
CA PHE A 700 17.82 4.69 -24.01
C PHE A 700 19.29 4.99 -24.31
N ARG A 701 20.25 4.43 -23.56
CA ARG A 701 21.69 4.59 -23.83
C ARG A 701 22.05 4.12 -25.24
N ARG A 702 21.56 2.93 -25.65
CA ARG A 702 21.78 2.41 -27.01
C ARG A 702 21.19 3.34 -28.07
N LEU A 703 19.99 3.85 -27.83
CA LEU A 703 19.35 4.84 -28.69
C LEU A 703 20.21 6.12 -28.80
N TYR A 704 20.59 6.68 -27.66
CA TYR A 704 21.39 7.90 -27.54
C TYR A 704 22.71 7.81 -28.33
N GLU A 705 23.49 6.74 -28.13
CA GLU A 705 24.77 6.52 -28.82
C GLU A 705 24.61 6.37 -30.34
N SER A 706 23.44 5.94 -30.79
CA SER A 706 23.12 5.79 -32.20
C SER A 706 22.61 7.07 -32.86
N LEU A 707 22.37 8.15 -32.11
CA LEU A 707 21.96 9.43 -32.68
C LEU A 707 23.15 10.18 -33.29
N PRO A 708 22.95 11.05 -34.30
CA PRO A 708 24.01 11.91 -34.81
C PRO A 708 24.27 13.08 -33.84
N GLN A 709 25.55 13.35 -33.53
CA GLN A 709 25.99 14.53 -32.80
C GLN A 709 26.96 15.34 -33.67
N ARG A 710 26.71 16.64 -33.83
CA ARG A 710 27.54 17.57 -34.62
C ARG A 710 28.59 18.26 -33.74
N GLU A 711 29.66 18.80 -34.34
CA GLU A 711 30.79 19.40 -33.60
C GLU A 711 30.40 20.55 -32.65
N ASP A 712 29.32 21.28 -32.94
CA ASP A 712 28.85 22.39 -32.12
C ASP A 712 27.80 21.98 -31.06
N GLU A 713 27.48 20.69 -30.94
CA GLU A 713 26.47 20.12 -30.05
C GLU A 713 27.11 19.44 -28.83
N THR A 714 26.59 19.72 -27.63
CA THR A 714 27.05 19.08 -26.38
C THR A 714 26.45 17.69 -26.16
N GLU A 715 25.29 17.43 -26.76
CA GLU A 715 24.62 16.13 -26.83
C GLU A 715 23.86 16.03 -28.16
N PRO A 716 23.51 14.82 -28.65
CA PRO A 716 22.65 14.68 -29.82
C PRO A 716 21.34 15.44 -29.63
N MET A 717 20.93 16.22 -30.62
CA MET A 717 19.69 17.00 -30.50
C MET A 717 18.47 16.07 -30.48
N MET A 718 17.73 16.08 -29.37
CA MET A 718 16.49 15.33 -29.23
C MET A 718 15.45 16.06 -28.35
N ASN A 719 14.20 15.64 -28.51
CA ASN A 719 13.14 15.88 -27.55
C ASN A 719 12.63 14.53 -27.03
N ILE A 720 12.20 14.48 -25.77
CA ILE A 720 11.67 13.27 -25.14
C ILE A 720 10.33 13.58 -24.49
N VAL A 721 9.35 12.70 -24.67
CA VAL A 721 8.09 12.71 -23.93
C VAL A 721 7.86 11.32 -23.36
N SER A 722 7.68 11.24 -22.06
CA SER A 722 7.56 10.00 -21.32
C SER A 722 6.31 9.97 -20.44
N TRP A 723 5.64 8.84 -20.37
CA TRP A 723 4.47 8.63 -19.52
C TRP A 723 4.29 7.14 -19.20
N ARG A 724 3.49 6.84 -18.18
CA ARG A 724 3.12 5.46 -17.83
C ARG A 724 1.83 5.05 -18.54
N HIS A 725 1.80 3.83 -19.07
CA HIS A 725 0.60 3.19 -19.62
C HIS A 725 0.51 1.78 -19.04
N ASP A 726 -0.47 1.55 -18.17
CA ASP A 726 -0.57 0.33 -17.36
C ASP A 726 0.73 0.07 -16.57
N ASP A 727 1.41 -1.05 -16.85
CA ASP A 727 2.70 -1.40 -16.22
C ASP A 727 3.93 -0.95 -17.02
N ASP A 728 3.72 -0.36 -18.21
CA ASP A 728 4.78 0.04 -19.13
C ASP A 728 5.16 1.52 -18.95
N TYR A 729 6.47 1.78 -18.94
CA TYR A 729 7.08 3.10 -19.04
C TYR A 729 7.42 3.37 -20.50
N LEU A 730 6.74 4.37 -21.07
CA LEU A 730 6.85 4.73 -22.47
C LEU A 730 7.66 6.02 -22.58
N SER A 731 8.76 6.00 -23.32
CA SER A 731 9.57 7.17 -23.64
C SER A 731 9.70 7.33 -25.15
N VAL A 732 9.01 8.34 -25.70
CA VAL A 732 9.09 8.66 -27.12
C VAL A 732 10.16 9.71 -27.35
N VAL A 733 11.20 9.32 -28.07
CA VAL A 733 12.33 10.16 -28.46
C VAL A 733 12.11 10.67 -29.88
N PHE A 734 12.22 11.97 -30.06
CA PHE A 734 12.17 12.67 -31.35
C PHE A 734 13.58 13.16 -31.72
N PRO A 735 14.32 12.44 -32.58
CA PRO A 735 15.65 12.86 -33.02
C PRO A 735 15.59 14.08 -33.93
N ARG A 736 16.51 15.04 -33.73
CA ARG A 736 16.49 16.34 -34.41
C ARG A 736 17.75 16.64 -35.19
N ARG A 737 17.58 17.45 -36.25
CA ARG A 737 18.68 18.01 -37.05
C ARG A 737 18.79 19.53 -37.00
N LYS A 738 17.77 20.23 -36.51
CA LYS A 738 17.74 21.70 -36.48
C LYS A 738 17.07 22.24 -35.22
N HIS A 739 17.63 23.30 -34.63
CA HIS A 739 17.07 23.98 -33.45
C HIS A 739 15.74 24.69 -33.76
N ARG A 740 15.67 25.48 -34.82
CA ARG A 740 14.47 26.23 -35.21
C ARG A 740 14.19 26.08 -36.72
N PRO A 741 12.92 25.99 -37.15
CA PRO A 741 12.57 25.94 -38.56
C PRO A 741 12.92 27.25 -39.28
N SER A 742 13.04 27.22 -40.60
CA SER A 742 13.42 28.41 -41.38
C SER A 742 12.39 29.52 -41.28
N CYS A 743 11.10 29.17 -41.13
CA CYS A 743 9.99 30.10 -40.95
C CYS A 743 10.13 30.99 -39.71
N TYR A 744 10.92 30.58 -38.71
CA TYR A 744 11.16 31.36 -37.49
C TYR A 744 11.97 32.64 -37.78
N PHE A 745 12.95 32.55 -38.68
CA PHE A 745 13.89 33.63 -38.97
C PHE A 745 13.48 34.51 -40.16
N THR A 746 12.42 34.13 -40.87
CA THR A 746 11.89 34.91 -41.99
C THR A 746 11.34 36.24 -41.48
N GLN A 747 11.27 37.24 -42.36
CA GLN A 747 10.75 38.57 -42.01
C GLN A 747 9.41 38.81 -42.70
N GLY A 748 8.57 39.65 -42.09
CA GLY A 748 7.28 40.04 -42.65
C GLY A 748 6.24 38.92 -42.54
N ILE A 749 5.34 38.85 -43.53
CA ILE A 749 4.19 37.95 -43.48
C ILE A 749 4.59 36.47 -43.47
N ASP A 750 5.72 36.08 -44.05
CA ASP A 750 6.13 34.66 -44.13
C ASP A 750 6.74 34.11 -42.82
N GLN A 751 6.92 34.97 -41.79
CA GLN A 751 7.42 34.54 -40.49
C GLN A 751 6.36 33.80 -39.69
N TYR A 752 6.71 32.62 -39.17
CA TYR A 752 5.94 31.92 -38.13
C TYR A 752 6.79 31.80 -36.88
N LEU A 753 6.32 32.36 -35.76
CA LEU A 753 7.06 32.38 -34.50
C LEU A 753 6.85 31.07 -33.73
N ILE A 754 7.27 29.97 -34.34
CA ILE A 754 7.13 28.60 -33.84
C ILE A 754 8.52 28.00 -33.68
N SER A 755 8.82 27.52 -32.48
CA SER A 755 10.10 26.92 -32.12
C SER A 755 9.84 25.58 -31.44
N PRO A 756 9.65 24.48 -32.20
CA PRO A 756 9.15 23.22 -31.67
C PRO A 756 9.99 22.71 -30.50
N GLY A 757 9.36 22.44 -29.36
CA GLY A 757 9.88 21.65 -28.25
C GLY A 757 9.18 20.30 -28.15
N ALA A 758 9.35 19.59 -27.03
CA ALA A 758 8.83 18.24 -26.84
C ALA A 758 7.30 18.12 -27.02
N LEU A 759 6.53 19.08 -26.51
CA LEU A 759 5.07 19.08 -26.67
C LEU A 759 4.66 19.33 -28.14
N ASP A 760 5.36 20.23 -28.85
CA ASP A 760 5.12 20.48 -30.28
C ASP A 760 5.45 19.23 -31.12
N MET A 761 6.57 18.57 -30.81
CA MET A 761 6.96 17.30 -31.47
C MET A 761 5.96 16.17 -31.19
N ALA A 762 5.32 16.17 -30.02
CA ALA A 762 4.23 15.27 -29.65
C ALA A 762 2.85 15.69 -30.19
N GLY A 763 2.79 16.71 -31.06
CA GLY A 763 1.61 17.11 -31.82
C GLY A 763 0.85 18.31 -31.26
N LEU A 764 1.29 18.91 -30.15
CA LEU A 764 0.66 20.11 -29.56
C LEU A 764 1.50 21.36 -29.88
N ILE A 765 1.27 21.97 -31.06
CA ILE A 765 2.01 23.15 -31.51
C ILE A 765 1.53 24.40 -30.78
N ILE A 766 2.47 25.13 -30.16
CA ILE A 766 2.16 26.35 -29.41
C ILE A 766 2.52 27.60 -30.21
N THR A 767 1.51 28.43 -30.49
CA THR A 767 1.65 29.70 -31.21
C THR A 767 1.45 30.89 -30.27
N PRO A 768 2.43 31.80 -30.12
CA PRO A 768 2.26 32.98 -29.27
C PRO A 768 1.49 34.11 -29.96
N ARG A 769 1.47 34.14 -31.30
CA ARG A 769 0.77 35.17 -32.09
C ARG A 769 -0.53 34.61 -32.66
N GLN A 770 -1.59 35.41 -32.61
CA GLN A 770 -2.90 35.04 -33.16
C GLN A 770 -2.83 34.84 -34.69
N GLU A 771 -2.07 35.67 -35.39
CA GLU A 771 -1.89 35.55 -36.85
C GLU A 771 -1.26 34.20 -37.24
N ASP A 772 -0.29 33.71 -36.49
CA ASP A 772 0.33 32.39 -36.73
C ASP A 772 -0.68 31.28 -36.48
N TYR A 773 -1.45 31.38 -35.38
CA TYR A 773 -2.52 30.43 -35.04
C TYR A 773 -3.57 30.33 -36.15
N GLU A 774 -4.00 31.45 -36.72
CA GLU A 774 -5.05 31.48 -37.74
C GLU A 774 -4.54 30.99 -39.10
N ARG A 775 -3.29 31.30 -39.45
CA ARG A 775 -2.72 31.01 -40.77
C ARG A 775 -2.10 29.63 -40.90
N LEU A 776 -1.74 28.97 -39.80
CA LEU A 776 -1.02 27.68 -39.85
C LEU A 776 -1.87 26.61 -40.55
N SER A 777 -1.48 26.19 -41.74
CA SER A 777 -2.16 25.09 -42.44
C SER A 777 -1.63 23.73 -41.96
N PRO A 778 -2.36 22.62 -42.20
CA PRO A 778 -1.87 21.27 -41.91
C PRO A 778 -0.52 20.97 -42.59
N GLU A 779 -0.34 21.40 -43.84
CA GLU A 779 0.89 21.18 -44.62
C GLU A 779 2.06 21.97 -44.03
N MET A 780 1.81 23.21 -43.60
CA MET A 780 2.83 24.05 -42.98
C MET A 780 3.23 23.51 -41.60
N ALA A 781 2.27 23.07 -40.78
CA ALA A 781 2.54 22.43 -39.50
C ALA A 781 3.40 21.17 -39.67
N LEU A 782 3.06 20.31 -40.63
CA LEU A 782 3.83 19.12 -40.97
C LEU A 782 5.25 19.49 -41.42
N SER A 783 5.37 20.47 -42.33
CA SER A 783 6.67 20.94 -42.82
C SER A 783 7.56 21.47 -41.70
N ILE A 784 6.99 22.18 -40.71
CA ILE A 784 7.74 22.71 -39.57
C ILE A 784 8.33 21.56 -38.74
N LEU A 785 7.53 20.54 -38.40
CA LEU A 785 7.99 19.39 -37.60
C LEU A 785 9.02 18.54 -38.37
N GLN A 786 8.80 18.31 -39.65
CA GLN A 786 9.72 17.54 -40.50
C GLN A 786 11.02 18.30 -40.79
N GLU A 787 11.00 19.62 -40.85
CA GLU A 787 12.21 20.41 -41.06
C GLU A 787 13.18 20.26 -39.89
N VAL A 788 12.66 20.23 -38.65
CA VAL A 788 13.46 20.15 -37.42
C VAL A 788 13.87 18.73 -37.04
N ALA A 789 13.05 17.73 -37.36
CA ALA A 789 13.35 16.32 -37.14
C ALA A 789 14.40 15.79 -38.13
N LEU A 790 14.99 14.63 -37.84
CA LEU A 790 15.82 13.92 -38.83
C LEU A 790 15.04 13.64 -40.12
N THR A 791 15.74 13.57 -41.25
CA THR A 791 15.19 13.06 -42.49
C THR A 791 15.04 11.53 -42.44
N LYS A 792 14.27 10.95 -43.38
CA LYS A 792 14.12 9.49 -43.47
C LYS A 792 15.46 8.77 -43.66
N ASP A 793 16.36 9.33 -44.46
CA ASP A 793 17.68 8.73 -44.71
C ASP A 793 18.57 8.79 -43.47
N GLU A 794 18.59 9.91 -42.75
CA GLU A 794 19.30 10.04 -41.47
C GLU A 794 18.73 9.09 -40.41
N LEU A 795 17.40 8.93 -40.34
CA LEU A 795 16.76 7.97 -39.45
C LEU A 795 17.15 6.53 -39.79
N LEU A 796 17.19 6.17 -41.08
CA LEU A 796 17.65 4.84 -41.51
C LEU A 796 19.11 4.57 -41.08
N GLN A 797 19.98 5.59 -41.11
CA GLN A 797 21.34 5.46 -40.59
C GLN A 797 21.37 5.24 -39.06
N VAL A 798 20.50 5.92 -38.31
CA VAL A 798 20.33 5.67 -36.85
C VAL A 798 19.86 4.23 -36.62
N ILE A 799 18.84 3.77 -37.35
CA ILE A 799 18.31 2.40 -37.24
C ILE A 799 19.38 1.37 -37.58
N ASN A 800 20.19 1.62 -38.62
CA ASN A 800 21.28 0.72 -39.00
C ASN A 800 22.37 0.67 -37.92
N ARG A 801 22.72 1.81 -37.30
CA ARG A 801 23.64 1.85 -36.16
C ARG A 801 23.09 1.06 -34.96
N LEU A 802 21.81 1.26 -34.62
CA LEU A 802 21.12 0.52 -33.55
C LEU A 802 21.10 -0.99 -33.77
N LYS A 803 20.91 -1.42 -35.02
CA LYS A 803 20.91 -2.84 -35.39
C LYS A 803 22.34 -3.40 -35.50
N ALA A 804 23.32 -2.60 -35.87
CA ALA A 804 24.72 -3.01 -35.96
C ALA A 804 25.38 -3.14 -34.59
N SER A 805 25.02 -2.29 -33.62
CA SER A 805 25.40 -2.44 -32.20
C SER A 805 24.82 -3.71 -31.56
N ASN A 806 23.87 -4.38 -32.24
CA ASN A 806 23.34 -5.69 -31.83
C ASN A 806 24.25 -6.86 -32.23
N THR A 807 25.33 -6.62 -33.00
CA THR A 807 26.23 -7.66 -33.54
C THR A 807 27.69 -7.58 -33.05
N VAL A 808 28.07 -6.57 -32.28
CA VAL A 808 29.38 -6.47 -31.64
C VAL A 808 29.21 -5.76 -30.30
N ASN A 809 29.77 -6.36 -29.24
CA ASN A 809 29.74 -5.95 -27.83
C ASN A 809 28.51 -6.38 -27.03
N GLU A 810 28.48 -7.67 -26.72
CA GLU A 810 28.12 -8.09 -25.38
C GLU A 810 29.02 -7.36 -24.37
N GLN A 811 28.33 -6.56 -23.56
CA GLN A 811 28.62 -6.28 -22.17
C GLN A 811 29.83 -5.39 -21.87
N THR A 812 29.54 -4.23 -21.31
CA THR A 812 30.37 -3.67 -20.23
C THR A 812 29.37 -3.28 -19.16
N PRO A 813 29.24 -4.06 -18.07
CA PRO A 813 28.43 -3.64 -16.97
C PRO A 813 29.12 -2.42 -16.36
N THR A 814 28.48 -1.25 -16.43
CA THR A 814 28.87 -0.12 -15.60
C THR A 814 28.39 -0.43 -14.20
N PHE A 815 29.31 -0.93 -13.39
CA PHE A 815 29.06 -1.42 -12.04
C PHE A 815 28.79 -0.27 -11.06
N ASN A 816 27.70 -0.39 -10.29
CA ASN A 816 27.31 0.55 -9.23
C ASN A 816 28.35 0.60 -8.12
N ALA A 817 28.73 1.80 -7.66
CA ALA A 817 29.74 2.00 -6.62
C ALA A 817 29.29 1.63 -5.19
N LYS A 818 28.22 0.83 -5.00
CA LYS A 818 27.65 0.51 -3.69
C LYS A 818 27.46 -1.00 -3.51
N GLU A 819 27.89 -1.51 -2.35
CA GLU A 819 27.69 -2.90 -1.92
C GLU A 819 26.19 -3.28 -1.94
N PRO A 820 25.81 -4.42 -2.55
CA PRO A 820 24.44 -4.92 -2.55
C PRO A 820 24.07 -5.63 -1.24
N ASP A 821 22.76 -5.68 -0.95
CA ASP A 821 22.18 -6.50 0.11
C ASP A 821 21.76 -7.88 -0.43
N VAL A 822 21.71 -8.89 0.44
CA VAL A 822 21.18 -10.23 0.18
C VAL A 822 20.04 -10.55 1.16
N THR A 823 19.00 -11.23 0.68
CA THR A 823 17.91 -11.80 1.48
C THR A 823 18.06 -13.32 1.63
N VAL A 824 18.11 -13.81 2.87
CA VAL A 824 18.39 -15.21 3.22
C VAL A 824 17.24 -15.86 3.97
N GLY A 825 16.59 -16.88 3.41
CA GLY A 825 15.57 -17.68 4.10
C GLY A 825 16.19 -18.61 5.15
N ILE A 826 15.81 -18.45 6.42
CA ILE A 826 16.45 -19.12 7.57
C ILE A 826 15.65 -20.32 8.07
N VAL A 827 14.40 -20.10 8.47
CA VAL A 827 13.53 -21.12 9.08
C VAL A 827 12.09 -20.87 8.68
N SER A 828 11.35 -21.94 8.47
CA SER A 828 9.92 -21.91 8.19
C SER A 828 9.13 -22.77 9.17
N GLY A 829 7.87 -22.42 9.40
CA GLY A 829 7.00 -23.20 10.28
C GLY A 829 5.64 -22.55 10.51
N GLN A 830 4.77 -23.26 11.23
CA GLN A 830 3.48 -22.72 11.70
C GLN A 830 3.66 -21.69 12.81
N LYS A 831 4.81 -21.71 13.51
CA LYS A 831 5.14 -20.85 14.63
C LYS A 831 6.65 -20.64 14.68
N ILE A 832 7.09 -19.40 14.78
CA ILE A 832 8.51 -19.02 14.89
C ILE A 832 8.69 -18.16 16.14
N SER A 833 9.63 -18.56 17.00
CA SER A 833 10.05 -17.81 18.18
C SER A 833 11.44 -17.22 17.97
N PHE A 834 11.65 -15.97 18.38
CA PHE A 834 12.93 -15.30 18.26
C PHE A 834 13.12 -14.24 19.35
N MET A 835 14.37 -13.88 19.61
CA MET A 835 14.77 -12.86 20.57
C MET A 835 15.43 -11.70 19.84
N LEU A 836 14.93 -10.48 20.03
CA LEU A 836 15.60 -9.27 19.55
C LEU A 836 16.62 -8.84 20.60
N ASN A 837 17.91 -9.08 20.35
CA ASN A 837 18.99 -8.83 21.31
C ASN A 837 19.33 -7.33 21.44
N SER A 838 19.00 -6.56 20.41
CA SER A 838 19.12 -5.10 20.33
C SER A 838 17.76 -4.45 19.99
N PRO A 839 17.64 -3.10 20.04
CA PRO A 839 16.44 -2.39 19.59
C PRO A 839 16.20 -2.53 18.08
N TYR A 840 15.04 -3.05 17.72
CA TYR A 840 14.55 -3.15 16.34
C TYR A 840 13.24 -2.36 16.19
N VAL A 841 13.01 -1.73 15.05
CA VAL A 841 11.73 -1.13 14.71
C VAL A 841 10.90 -2.12 13.91
N ALA A 842 9.69 -2.40 14.39
CA ALA A 842 8.68 -3.13 13.64
C ALA A 842 7.32 -2.45 13.79
N LYS A 843 6.65 -2.20 12.66
CA LYS A 843 5.35 -1.50 12.59
C LYS A 843 5.32 -0.15 13.34
N GLY A 844 6.47 0.54 13.41
CA GLY A 844 6.59 1.87 14.04
C GLY A 844 6.92 1.85 15.53
N GLU A 845 7.00 0.68 16.16
CA GLU A 845 7.42 0.53 17.56
C GLU A 845 8.87 0.05 17.65
N ILE A 846 9.61 0.56 18.64
CA ILE A 846 10.92 0.01 19.02
C ILE A 846 10.68 -1.18 19.95
N ILE A 847 11.24 -2.32 19.59
CA ILE A 847 11.01 -3.60 20.23
C ILE A 847 12.35 -4.26 20.55
N THR A 848 12.42 -4.86 21.73
CA THR A 848 13.52 -5.68 22.22
C THR A 848 12.95 -6.92 22.91
N GLY A 849 13.77 -7.95 23.08
CA GLY A 849 13.41 -9.15 23.83
C GLY A 849 12.60 -10.18 23.02
N PRO A 850 12.01 -11.18 23.71
CA PRO A 850 11.42 -12.36 23.07
C PRO A 850 10.13 -12.03 22.31
N GLN A 851 10.02 -12.57 21.10
CA GLN A 851 8.90 -12.46 20.18
C GLN A 851 8.47 -13.85 19.70
N THR A 852 7.19 -13.96 19.34
CA THR A 852 6.61 -15.18 18.79
C THR A 852 5.59 -14.82 17.73
N VAL A 853 5.73 -15.40 16.55
CA VAL A 853 4.84 -15.22 15.39
C VAL A 853 4.26 -16.57 14.99
N GLU A 854 3.01 -16.61 14.55
CA GLU A 854 2.27 -17.82 14.20
C GLU A 854 1.55 -17.65 12.86
N PHE A 855 1.39 -18.70 12.07
CA PHE A 855 0.54 -18.70 10.89
C PHE A 855 -0.91 -18.92 11.32
N ALA A 856 -1.81 -18.01 10.93
CA ALA A 856 -3.25 -18.12 11.19
C ALA A 856 -4.04 -17.46 10.05
N GLU A 857 -5.08 -18.15 9.56
CA GLU A 857 -6.02 -17.64 8.55
C GLU A 857 -5.36 -17.02 7.30
N GLY A 858 -4.26 -17.61 6.82
CA GLY A 858 -3.52 -17.09 5.65
C GLY A 858 -2.62 -15.88 5.94
N GLY A 859 -2.39 -15.54 7.21
CA GLY A 859 -1.53 -14.43 7.65
C GLY A 859 -0.59 -14.81 8.82
N ILE A 860 0.23 -13.86 9.25
CA ILE A 860 1.15 -13.94 10.40
C ILE A 860 0.47 -13.32 11.62
N LEU A 861 0.03 -14.12 12.56
CA LEU A 861 -0.41 -13.70 13.89
C LEU A 861 0.81 -13.32 14.75
N TRP A 862 0.86 -12.08 15.22
CA TRP A 862 1.89 -11.58 16.12
C TRP A 862 1.25 -10.66 17.15
N ARG A 863 1.46 -10.95 18.45
CA ARG A 863 0.86 -10.20 19.58
C ARG A 863 -0.67 -10.04 19.49
N GLY A 864 -1.36 -11.03 18.93
CA GLY A 864 -2.82 -11.03 18.79
C GLY A 864 -3.36 -10.30 17.56
N THR A 865 -2.50 -9.83 16.65
CA THR A 865 -2.89 -9.17 15.40
C THR A 865 -2.36 -9.94 14.20
N GLN A 866 -3.16 -10.07 13.15
CA GLN A 866 -2.78 -10.77 11.91
C GLN A 866 -2.16 -9.81 10.91
N TYR A 867 -1.02 -10.18 10.33
CA TYR A 867 -0.23 -9.40 9.40
C TYR A 867 0.03 -10.17 8.10
N ARG A 868 0.15 -9.49 6.96
CA ARG A 868 0.59 -10.13 5.70
C ARG A 868 2.11 -10.32 5.63
N ASN A 869 2.85 -9.38 6.22
CA ASN A 869 4.30 -9.43 6.39
C ASN A 869 4.70 -8.71 7.68
N LEU A 870 5.81 -9.09 8.27
CA LEU A 870 6.46 -8.36 9.35
C LEU A 870 7.91 -8.08 8.96
N THR A 871 8.38 -6.88 9.28
CA THR A 871 9.77 -6.48 9.11
C THR A 871 10.23 -5.86 10.41
N PHE A 872 11.37 -6.35 10.90
CA PHE A 872 12.09 -5.87 12.07
C PHE A 872 13.40 -5.27 11.56
N THR A 873 13.51 -3.93 11.61
CA THR A 873 14.68 -3.20 11.13
C THR A 873 15.57 -2.78 12.31
N PRO A 874 16.87 -3.12 12.32
CA PRO A 874 17.78 -2.72 13.39
C PRO A 874 17.88 -1.19 13.52
N GLN A 875 18.08 -0.67 14.74
CA GLN A 875 18.26 0.77 14.98
C GLN A 875 19.72 1.20 15.14
N GLU A 876 20.64 0.24 15.23
CA GLU A 876 22.06 0.47 15.44
C GLU A 876 22.89 -0.52 14.60
N GLU A 877 24.11 -0.13 14.28
CA GLU A 877 25.06 -0.99 13.56
C GLU A 877 25.52 -2.14 14.49
N GLY A 878 25.46 -3.38 14.01
CA GLY A 878 25.76 -4.58 14.81
C GLY A 878 24.60 -5.08 15.68
N ALA A 879 23.41 -4.50 15.57
CA ALA A 879 22.21 -5.04 16.22
C ALA A 879 21.94 -6.48 15.74
N SER A 880 21.60 -7.36 16.68
CA SER A 880 21.37 -8.79 16.39
C SER A 880 20.03 -9.31 16.89
N PHE A 881 19.58 -10.42 16.30
CA PHE A 881 18.42 -11.19 16.75
C PHE A 881 18.76 -12.68 16.75
N SER A 882 18.13 -13.45 17.64
CA SER A 882 18.33 -14.90 17.78
C SER A 882 17.05 -15.65 17.41
N LEU A 883 17.10 -16.52 16.41
CA LEU A 883 15.99 -17.42 16.05
C LEU A 883 16.11 -18.73 16.82
N GLU A 884 15.02 -19.19 17.43
CA GLU A 884 14.95 -20.48 18.12
C GLU A 884 14.65 -21.61 17.12
N ASN A 885 15.11 -22.82 17.43
CA ASN A 885 14.82 -24.05 16.67
C ASN A 885 15.19 -23.99 15.18
N VAL A 886 16.28 -23.29 14.83
CA VAL A 886 16.78 -23.30 13.45
C VAL A 886 17.35 -24.68 13.15
N THR A 887 16.74 -25.39 12.20
CA THR A 887 17.22 -26.71 11.77
C THR A 887 18.50 -26.55 10.94
N ILE A 888 19.54 -27.32 11.27
CA ILE A 888 20.79 -27.36 10.52
C ILE A 888 20.99 -28.77 9.99
N GLY A 889 21.39 -28.88 8.72
CA GLY A 889 21.60 -30.15 8.06
C GLY A 889 20.28 -30.79 7.71
N VAL A 890 19.37 -30.01 7.12
CA VAL A 890 18.01 -30.47 6.78
C VAL A 890 18.11 -31.67 5.84
N ASN A 891 17.54 -32.81 6.23
CA ASN A 891 17.65 -34.11 5.55
C ASN A 891 19.04 -34.78 5.58
N PHE A 892 19.94 -34.39 6.49
CA PHE A 892 21.20 -35.09 6.77
C PHE A 892 21.14 -35.87 8.10
N HIS A 893 22.01 -36.87 8.30
CA HIS A 893 22.00 -37.70 9.54
C HIS A 893 22.34 -36.95 10.82
N TRP A 894 22.91 -35.75 10.70
CA TRP A 894 23.29 -34.90 11.81
C TRP A 894 22.31 -33.73 12.01
N GLU A 895 21.12 -33.81 11.41
CA GLU A 895 20.05 -32.82 11.56
C GLU A 895 19.80 -32.50 13.03
N ARG A 896 19.93 -31.23 13.40
CA ARG A 896 19.67 -30.76 14.76
C ARG A 896 19.08 -29.37 14.74
N GLN A 897 18.33 -29.04 15.79
CA GLN A 897 17.82 -27.70 16.01
C GLN A 897 18.71 -26.98 17.03
N GLU A 898 19.17 -25.78 16.68
CA GLU A 898 19.88 -24.90 17.61
C GLU A 898 19.43 -23.45 17.45
N THR A 899 19.58 -22.67 18.51
CA THR A 899 19.35 -21.22 18.45
C THR A 899 20.51 -20.56 17.72
N GLN A 900 20.21 -19.80 16.67
CA GLN A 900 21.22 -19.07 15.89
C GLN A 900 20.97 -17.58 15.95
N THR A 901 22.05 -16.81 16.00
CA THR A 901 22.04 -15.35 16.11
C THR A 901 22.51 -14.72 14.82
N PHE A 902 21.76 -13.75 14.32
CA PHE A 902 21.95 -13.07 13.05
C PHE A 902 22.01 -11.56 13.24
N GLU A 903 22.65 -10.86 12.31
CA GLU A 903 22.66 -9.40 12.21
C GLU A 903 21.80 -8.96 11.01
N GLY A 904 21.40 -7.68 11.00
CA GLY A 904 20.65 -7.09 9.88
C GLY A 904 19.14 -7.14 10.09
N THR A 905 18.38 -6.96 9.02
CA THR A 905 16.91 -6.88 9.08
C THR A 905 16.30 -8.28 9.09
N LEU A 906 15.26 -8.49 9.90
CA LEU A 906 14.48 -9.74 9.93
C LEU A 906 13.11 -9.50 9.30
N HIS A 907 12.76 -10.27 8.29
CA HIS A 907 11.43 -10.32 7.70
C HIS A 907 10.73 -11.63 8.08
N ILE A 908 9.43 -11.56 8.31
CA ILE A 908 8.54 -12.72 8.41
C ILE A 908 7.52 -12.59 7.30
N ILE A 909 7.45 -13.59 6.42
CA ILE A 909 6.57 -13.59 5.24
C ILE A 909 5.75 -14.88 5.24
N VAL A 910 4.52 -14.81 4.72
CA VAL A 910 3.67 -16.00 4.50
C VAL A 910 4.08 -16.68 3.20
N GLU A 911 4.32 -17.99 3.24
CA GLU A 911 4.51 -18.81 2.06
C GLU A 911 3.54 -20.00 2.13
N SER A 912 2.57 -20.03 1.22
CA SER A 912 1.49 -21.04 1.19
C SER A 912 0.73 -21.18 2.52
N ASP A 913 1.01 -22.23 3.29
CA ASP A 913 0.34 -22.60 4.53
C ASP A 913 1.21 -22.41 5.78
N HIS A 914 2.33 -21.72 5.67
CA HIS A 914 3.26 -21.48 6.78
C HIS A 914 3.93 -20.10 6.68
N ILE A 915 4.75 -19.75 7.67
CA ILE A 915 5.53 -18.51 7.70
C ILE A 915 7.03 -18.80 7.60
N VAL A 916 7.77 -17.89 6.99
CA VAL A 916 9.21 -17.98 6.74
C VAL A 916 9.92 -16.78 7.33
N ALA A 917 10.97 -17.01 8.10
CA ALA A 917 11.89 -16.00 8.59
C ALA A 917 13.02 -15.77 7.57
N ILE A 918 13.17 -14.53 7.10
CA ILE A 918 14.14 -14.12 6.08
C ILE A 918 15.04 -13.03 6.67
N ASN A 919 16.35 -13.18 6.58
CA ASN A 919 17.31 -12.21 7.04
C ASN A 919 17.87 -11.39 5.86
N GLN A 920 17.77 -10.06 5.91
CA GLN A 920 18.38 -9.15 4.94
C GLN A 920 19.61 -8.46 5.53
N LEU A 921 20.75 -8.55 4.85
CA LEU A 921 22.03 -7.99 5.27
C LEU A 921 22.98 -7.70 4.07
N PRO A 922 24.02 -6.86 4.23
CA PRO A 922 25.01 -6.62 3.20
C PRO A 922 25.80 -7.88 2.81
N VAL A 923 26.16 -8.02 1.53
CA VAL A 923 26.83 -9.22 0.99
C VAL A 923 28.12 -9.56 1.73
N GLU A 924 28.95 -8.59 2.11
CA GLU A 924 30.23 -8.89 2.77
C GLU A 924 30.02 -9.42 4.22
N ARG A 925 28.95 -9.01 4.88
CA ARG A 925 28.54 -9.55 6.19
C ARG A 925 28.04 -10.98 6.07
N TYR A 926 27.25 -11.27 5.03
CA TYR A 926 26.82 -12.62 4.70
C TYR A 926 28.00 -13.57 4.46
N LEU A 927 28.98 -13.15 3.65
CA LEU A 927 30.17 -13.96 3.32
C LEU A 927 31.01 -14.32 4.55
N THR A 928 31.06 -13.44 5.56
CA THR A 928 31.77 -13.71 6.82
C THR A 928 31.22 -14.95 7.52
N SER A 929 29.91 -15.11 7.53
CA SER A 929 29.25 -16.28 8.11
C SER A 929 29.42 -17.53 7.23
N VAL A 930 29.23 -17.40 5.91
CA VAL A 930 29.36 -18.52 4.97
C VAL A 930 30.74 -19.13 5.01
N ILE A 931 31.79 -18.33 4.85
CA ILE A 931 33.17 -18.85 4.80
C ILE A 931 33.55 -19.50 6.14
N SER A 932 33.13 -18.90 7.26
CA SER A 932 33.39 -19.46 8.61
C SER A 932 32.63 -20.76 8.89
N SER A 933 31.54 -21.02 8.16
CA SER A 933 30.71 -22.23 8.33
C SER A 933 31.09 -23.35 7.36
N GLU A 934 31.53 -22.97 6.16
CA GLU A 934 32.03 -23.89 5.14
C GLU A 934 33.42 -24.40 5.50
N MET A 935 34.35 -23.51 5.86
CA MET A 935 35.78 -23.81 5.97
C MET A 935 36.31 -23.66 7.39
N SER A 936 37.39 -24.38 7.70
CA SER A 936 38.06 -24.28 8.99
C SER A 936 38.84 -22.97 9.12
N ALA A 937 38.87 -22.46 10.35
CA ALA A 937 39.66 -21.29 10.74
C ALA A 937 41.17 -21.45 10.51
N SER A 938 41.67 -22.68 10.33
CA SER A 938 43.09 -22.95 10.08
C SER A 938 43.46 -23.01 8.59
N ALA A 939 42.53 -22.68 7.69
CA ALA A 939 42.76 -22.67 6.26
C ALA A 939 43.81 -21.62 5.85
N SER A 940 44.56 -21.90 4.78
CA SER A 940 45.50 -20.92 4.23
C SER A 940 44.76 -19.66 3.74
N LEU A 941 45.38 -18.49 3.90
CA LEU A 941 44.77 -17.20 3.53
C LEU A 941 44.38 -17.16 2.04
N GLU A 942 45.23 -17.69 1.16
CA GLU A 942 44.96 -17.72 -0.28
C GLU A 942 43.79 -18.64 -0.64
N PHE A 943 43.61 -19.76 0.08
CA PHE A 943 42.43 -20.60 -0.07
C PHE A 943 41.15 -19.88 0.43
N LEU A 944 41.21 -19.18 1.55
CA LEU A 944 40.09 -18.38 2.06
C LEU A 944 39.69 -17.24 1.10
N LYS A 945 40.67 -16.55 0.50
CA LYS A 945 40.42 -15.53 -0.54
C LYS A 945 39.75 -16.11 -1.77
N ALA A 946 40.24 -17.25 -2.26
CA ALA A 946 39.61 -17.94 -3.40
C ALA A 946 38.16 -18.31 -3.05
N HIS A 947 37.92 -18.83 -1.85
CA HIS A 947 36.58 -19.15 -1.37
C HIS A 947 35.67 -17.91 -1.26
N ALA A 948 36.19 -16.76 -0.85
CA ALA A 948 35.44 -15.51 -0.77
C ALA A 948 34.96 -15.05 -2.16
N VAL A 949 35.86 -15.03 -3.14
CA VAL A 949 35.53 -14.62 -4.51
C VAL A 949 34.51 -15.56 -5.15
N ILE A 950 34.65 -16.88 -5.05
CA ILE A 950 33.65 -17.81 -5.63
C ILE A 950 32.30 -17.68 -4.93
N SER A 951 32.29 -17.54 -3.60
CA SER A 951 31.05 -17.45 -2.84
C SER A 951 30.28 -16.19 -3.21
N ARG A 952 30.99 -15.06 -3.36
CA ARG A 952 30.44 -13.78 -3.81
C ARG A 952 29.94 -13.84 -5.25
N SER A 953 30.76 -14.35 -6.17
CA SER A 953 30.42 -14.44 -7.60
C SER A 953 29.15 -15.24 -7.78
N TRP A 954 29.11 -16.41 -7.14
CA TRP A 954 27.96 -17.27 -7.21
C TRP A 954 26.72 -16.62 -6.59
N LEU A 955 26.85 -15.94 -5.44
CA LEU A 955 25.70 -15.32 -4.76
C LEU A 955 25.09 -14.25 -5.65
N LEU A 956 25.92 -13.39 -6.21
CA LEU A 956 25.49 -12.31 -7.08
C LEU A 956 24.90 -12.84 -8.39
N ALA A 957 25.45 -13.93 -8.95
CA ALA A 957 24.85 -14.61 -10.09
C ALA A 957 23.44 -15.17 -9.76
N GLN A 958 23.20 -15.65 -8.54
CA GLN A 958 21.86 -16.10 -8.11
C GLN A 958 20.89 -14.92 -7.96
N ILE A 959 21.32 -13.83 -7.33
CA ILE A 959 20.53 -12.60 -7.19
C ILE A 959 20.13 -12.07 -8.59
N GLU A 960 21.09 -12.03 -9.51
CA GLU A 960 20.86 -11.58 -10.88
C GLU A 960 19.89 -12.52 -11.63
N LYS A 961 20.04 -13.85 -11.49
CA LYS A 961 19.14 -14.84 -12.10
C LYS A 961 17.71 -14.70 -11.57
N ARG A 962 17.52 -14.47 -10.27
CA ARG A 962 16.20 -14.24 -9.65
C ARG A 962 15.54 -12.97 -10.17
N HIS A 963 16.26 -11.85 -10.21
CA HIS A 963 15.72 -10.59 -10.75
C HIS A 963 15.32 -10.71 -12.23
N ARG A 964 16.05 -11.49 -13.03
CA ARG A 964 15.64 -11.81 -14.41
C ARG A 964 14.34 -12.64 -14.46
N HIS A 965 14.09 -13.54 -13.50
CA HIS A 965 12.86 -14.34 -13.42
C HIS A 965 11.63 -13.52 -13.02
N GLU A 966 11.76 -12.59 -12.06
CA GLU A 966 10.67 -11.69 -11.64
C GLU A 966 10.20 -10.76 -12.78
N GLN A 967 11.00 -10.60 -13.83
CA GLN A 967 10.72 -9.79 -15.03
C GLN A 967 10.11 -10.57 -16.21
N GLY A 968 9.67 -11.82 -16.00
CA GLY A 968 8.87 -12.58 -16.98
C GLY A 968 9.62 -13.61 -17.83
N GLY A 969 10.71 -14.19 -17.32
CA GLY A 969 11.31 -15.39 -17.91
C GLY A 969 10.40 -16.62 -17.76
N ASP A 970 10.32 -17.46 -18.79
CA ASP A 970 9.55 -18.71 -18.81
C ASP A 970 9.65 -19.49 -17.48
N SER A 971 8.52 -20.06 -17.05
CA SER A 971 8.48 -20.99 -15.92
C SER A 971 9.30 -22.24 -16.27
N PHE A 972 10.56 -22.28 -15.84
CA PHE A 972 11.46 -23.39 -16.08
C PHE A 972 11.11 -24.50 -15.07
N PHE A 973 10.37 -25.52 -15.53
CA PHE A 973 10.23 -26.70 -14.70
C PHE A 973 11.60 -27.37 -14.58
N SER A 974 12.20 -27.37 -13.38
CA SER A 974 13.48 -28.01 -13.05
C SER A 974 13.45 -29.55 -13.12
N PHE A 975 12.41 -30.11 -13.74
CA PHE A 975 12.25 -31.53 -13.95
C PHE A 975 11.49 -31.87 -15.24
N THR A 976 11.86 -32.99 -15.86
CA THR A 976 11.08 -33.68 -16.87
C THR A 976 10.60 -35.01 -16.26
N LYS A 977 9.27 -35.18 -16.12
CA LYS A 977 8.66 -36.43 -15.65
C LYS A 977 7.83 -37.07 -16.76
N LYS A 978 8.17 -38.31 -17.12
CA LYS A 978 7.39 -39.22 -17.96
C LYS A 978 6.96 -40.42 -17.12
N ASP A 979 6.12 -41.30 -17.67
CA ASP A 979 5.63 -42.49 -16.96
C ASP A 979 6.77 -43.44 -16.52
N ASP A 980 7.90 -43.42 -17.22
CA ASP A 980 9.07 -44.27 -17.01
C ASP A 980 10.38 -43.49 -16.72
N GLU A 981 10.33 -42.17 -16.59
CA GLU A 981 11.52 -41.33 -16.46
C GLU A 981 11.29 -40.10 -15.57
N LEU A 982 12.26 -39.79 -14.69
CA LEU A 982 12.36 -38.54 -13.93
C LEU A 982 13.77 -37.95 -14.08
N ILE A 983 13.92 -36.91 -14.88
CA ILE A 983 15.13 -36.10 -14.93
C ILE A 983 14.87 -34.85 -14.11
N ARG A 984 15.52 -34.70 -12.95
CA ARG A 984 15.31 -33.55 -12.07
C ARG A 984 16.65 -33.00 -11.63
N TRP A 985 16.92 -31.74 -11.94
CA TRP A 985 18.00 -31.01 -11.28
C TRP A 985 17.41 -30.06 -10.25
N TYR A 986 18.23 -29.71 -9.28
CA TYR A 986 17.85 -28.77 -8.24
C TYR A 986 18.66 -27.50 -8.50
N ASP A 987 17.99 -26.50 -9.06
CA ASP A 987 18.48 -25.12 -9.15
C ASP A 987 17.47 -24.19 -8.45
N ARG A 988 17.81 -22.92 -8.25
CA ARG A 988 17.17 -22.07 -7.23
C ARG A 988 15.89 -21.36 -7.62
N GLU A 989 15.11 -21.99 -8.47
CA GLU A 989 13.74 -21.54 -8.75
C GLU A 989 12.75 -21.98 -7.66
N ASP A 990 13.21 -22.76 -6.65
CA ASP A 990 12.42 -23.15 -5.46
C ASP A 990 12.26 -21.99 -4.44
N HIS A 991 12.95 -20.86 -4.60
CA HIS A 991 12.90 -19.73 -3.67
C HIS A 991 12.34 -18.49 -4.37
N THR A 992 11.03 -18.28 -4.26
CA THR A 992 10.35 -17.16 -4.93
C THR A 992 10.36 -15.86 -4.11
N ILE A 993 10.65 -15.95 -2.81
CA ILE A 993 10.49 -14.85 -1.84
C ILE A 993 11.79 -14.39 -1.18
N PHE A 994 12.94 -15.03 -1.45
CA PHE A 994 14.27 -14.64 -0.96
C PHE A 994 15.38 -15.11 -1.93
N ASP A 995 16.58 -14.54 -1.85
CA ASP A 995 17.67 -14.80 -2.81
C ASP A 995 18.34 -16.15 -2.61
N VAL A 996 18.60 -16.53 -1.36
CA VAL A 996 19.25 -17.80 -0.97
C VAL A 996 18.68 -18.31 0.36
N CYS A 997 18.81 -19.60 0.67
CA CYS A 997 18.47 -20.16 1.98
C CYS A 997 19.73 -20.34 2.86
N ALA A 998 19.53 -20.59 4.15
CA ALA A 998 20.62 -20.78 5.12
C ALA A 998 21.24 -22.19 5.16
N ASP A 999 20.71 -23.12 4.37
CA ASP A 999 21.08 -24.55 4.40
C ASP A 999 22.12 -24.92 3.33
N ASP A 1000 22.63 -26.16 3.37
CA ASP A 1000 23.60 -26.71 2.41
C ASP A 1000 23.05 -26.79 0.97
N HIS A 1001 21.74 -26.66 0.77
CA HIS A 1001 21.14 -26.41 -0.55
C HIS A 1001 21.68 -25.12 -1.18
N CYS A 1002 21.87 -24.11 -0.32
CA CYS A 1002 22.37 -22.81 -0.69
C CYS A 1002 23.87 -22.66 -0.52
N GLN A 1003 24.23 -21.94 0.52
CA GLN A 1003 25.56 -21.75 1.07
C GLN A 1003 25.31 -21.75 2.57
N ARG A 1004 26.16 -22.45 3.33
CA ARG A 1004 25.90 -22.65 4.75
C ARG A 1004 26.00 -21.33 5.53
N TYR A 1005 24.88 -20.67 5.77
CA TYR A 1005 24.80 -19.39 6.46
C TYR A 1005 24.27 -19.59 7.87
N GLN A 1006 25.13 -19.43 8.88
CA GLN A 1006 24.80 -19.74 10.28
C GLN A 1006 24.79 -18.51 11.21
N GLY A 1007 24.65 -17.31 10.63
CA GLY A 1007 24.73 -16.04 11.35
C GLY A 1007 26.08 -15.81 12.01
N ILE A 1008 26.08 -15.09 13.14
CA ILE A 1008 27.27 -14.72 13.91
C ILE A 1008 27.61 -15.70 15.03
N THR A 1009 26.78 -16.72 15.29
CA THR A 1009 27.00 -17.71 16.37
C THR A 1009 28.33 -18.47 16.24
N LYS A 1010 28.86 -18.60 15.01
CA LYS A 1010 30.18 -19.19 14.73
C LYS A 1010 31.19 -18.18 14.18
N ALA A 1011 30.84 -16.90 14.07
CA ALA A 1011 31.68 -15.90 13.46
C ALA A 1011 32.65 -15.28 14.49
N SER A 1012 33.92 -15.66 14.43
CA SER A 1012 35.02 -14.68 14.36
C SER A 1012 36.35 -15.41 14.24
N ASN A 1013 36.89 -15.43 13.03
CA ASN A 1013 38.30 -15.70 12.82
C ASN A 1013 38.91 -14.54 12.02
N LYS A 1014 39.99 -13.98 12.55
CA LYS A 1014 40.67 -12.80 11.98
C LYS A 1014 41.09 -13.03 10.52
N GLN A 1015 41.49 -14.25 10.18
CA GLN A 1015 41.93 -14.62 8.83
C GLN A 1015 40.78 -14.60 7.80
N VAL A 1016 39.56 -14.95 8.19
CA VAL A 1016 38.39 -14.90 7.29
C VAL A 1016 38.01 -13.45 7.01
N ALA A 1017 37.98 -12.60 8.04
CA ALA A 1017 37.72 -11.17 7.87
C ALA A 1017 38.79 -10.50 6.98
N GLU A 1018 40.06 -10.88 7.14
CA GLU A 1018 41.17 -10.43 6.29
C GLU A 1018 40.98 -10.87 4.84
N ALA A 1019 40.68 -12.15 4.60
CA ALA A 1019 40.42 -12.67 3.24
C ALA A 1019 39.26 -11.95 2.53
N ILE A 1020 38.16 -11.69 3.25
CA ILE A 1020 37.00 -10.98 2.72
C ILE A 1020 37.36 -9.51 2.44
N SER A 1021 38.05 -8.84 3.36
CA SER A 1021 38.47 -7.45 3.18
C SER A 1021 39.43 -7.28 2.00
N GLU A 1022 40.38 -8.19 1.80
CA GLU A 1022 41.36 -8.13 0.71
C GLU A 1022 40.77 -8.50 -0.66
N THR A 1023 39.62 -9.15 -0.69
CA THR A 1023 38.89 -9.54 -1.91
C THR A 1023 37.53 -8.87 -2.02
N ARG A 1024 37.28 -7.82 -1.22
CA ARG A 1024 36.01 -7.10 -1.16
C ARG A 1024 35.59 -6.71 -2.57
N GLY A 1025 34.35 -6.99 -2.95
CA GLY A 1025 33.84 -6.68 -4.29
C GLY A 1025 34.46 -7.46 -5.46
N GLN A 1026 35.42 -8.37 -5.26
CA GLN A 1026 35.98 -9.16 -6.35
C GLN A 1026 35.08 -10.34 -6.72
N VAL A 1027 34.82 -10.50 -8.02
CA VAL A 1027 33.99 -11.56 -8.61
C VAL A 1027 34.65 -12.19 -9.83
N LEU A 1028 34.30 -13.43 -10.14
CA LEU A 1028 34.61 -14.11 -11.39
C LEU A 1028 33.62 -13.69 -12.46
N THR A 1029 34.13 -13.35 -13.64
CA THR A 1029 33.32 -13.01 -14.80
C THR A 1029 33.79 -13.75 -16.05
N TYR A 1030 32.87 -14.03 -16.96
CA TYR A 1030 33.14 -14.57 -18.28
C TYR A 1030 32.27 -13.82 -19.29
N GLU A 1031 32.89 -13.31 -20.36
CA GLU A 1031 32.22 -12.45 -21.36
C GLU A 1031 31.49 -11.23 -20.77
N ASN A 1032 31.92 -10.83 -19.56
CA ASN A 1032 31.42 -9.78 -18.67
C ASN A 1032 30.13 -10.11 -17.88
N GLU A 1033 29.68 -11.36 -17.87
CA GLU A 1033 28.67 -11.85 -16.92
C GLU A 1033 29.35 -12.39 -15.67
N ILE A 1034 28.70 -12.27 -14.52
CA ILE A 1034 29.18 -12.92 -13.29
C ILE A 1034 29.06 -14.44 -13.46
N CYS A 1035 30.15 -15.16 -13.21
CA CYS A 1035 30.18 -16.61 -13.34
C CYS A 1035 29.32 -17.29 -12.26
N ASP A 1036 28.55 -18.31 -12.64
CA ASP A 1036 27.98 -19.28 -11.69
C ASP A 1036 29.12 -20.13 -11.09
N ALA A 1037 29.72 -19.64 -10.01
CA ALA A 1037 30.95 -20.19 -9.43
C ALA A 1037 30.67 -21.37 -8.47
N ARG A 1038 30.19 -22.51 -9.01
CA ARG A 1038 29.94 -23.76 -8.25
C ARG A 1038 31.22 -24.39 -7.71
N PHE A 1039 31.16 -25.02 -6.53
CA PHE A 1039 32.28 -25.72 -5.91
C PHE A 1039 31.85 -26.99 -5.17
N SER A 1040 32.75 -27.94 -4.95
CA SER A 1040 32.47 -29.21 -4.24
C SER A 1040 33.65 -29.69 -3.40
N LYS A 1041 33.39 -30.58 -2.43
CA LYS A 1041 34.41 -31.10 -1.49
C LYS A 1041 35.60 -31.76 -2.18
N CYS A 1042 35.38 -32.78 -3.01
CA CYS A 1042 36.41 -33.35 -3.90
C CYS A 1042 35.83 -33.87 -5.21
N CYS A 1043 36.42 -33.43 -6.33
CA CYS A 1043 36.03 -33.85 -7.67
C CYS A 1043 36.28 -35.35 -7.97
N GLY A 1044 37.18 -36.01 -7.24
CA GLY A 1044 37.55 -37.43 -7.43
C GLY A 1044 38.69 -37.68 -8.42
N GLY A 1045 39.45 -36.61 -8.76
CA GLY A 1045 40.58 -36.60 -9.70
C GLY A 1045 40.26 -35.98 -11.06
N GLN A 1046 38.99 -35.64 -11.32
CA GLN A 1046 38.56 -34.96 -12.53
C GLN A 1046 37.30 -34.12 -12.24
N THR A 1047 37.29 -32.86 -12.66
CA THR A 1047 36.13 -31.97 -12.55
C THR A 1047 35.03 -32.36 -13.54
N GLU A 1048 33.79 -31.96 -13.29
CA GLU A 1048 32.63 -32.24 -14.13
C GLU A 1048 32.09 -30.98 -14.83
N GLU A 1049 31.33 -31.15 -15.90
CA GLU A 1049 30.63 -30.07 -16.60
C GLU A 1049 29.26 -29.77 -15.97
N PHE A 1050 28.87 -28.49 -15.99
CA PHE A 1050 27.64 -28.00 -15.38
C PHE A 1050 26.37 -28.73 -15.83
N GLN A 1051 26.24 -29.01 -17.13
CA GLN A 1051 25.04 -29.58 -17.74
C GLN A 1051 24.64 -30.99 -17.25
N TYR A 1052 25.57 -31.77 -16.70
CA TYR A 1052 25.24 -33.10 -16.19
C TYR A 1052 24.65 -33.07 -14.77
N CYS A 1053 24.81 -31.96 -14.07
CA CYS A 1053 24.33 -31.75 -12.71
C CYS A 1053 23.11 -30.80 -12.67
N TRP A 1054 23.05 -29.81 -13.56
CA TRP A 1054 22.03 -28.75 -13.62
C TRP A 1054 21.34 -28.67 -15.00
N GLU A 1055 20.87 -27.49 -15.41
CA GLU A 1055 20.26 -27.23 -16.73
C GLU A 1055 21.18 -27.73 -17.86
N ASP A 1056 20.60 -28.20 -18.97
CA ASP A 1056 21.34 -28.74 -20.14
C ASP A 1056 22.04 -27.65 -20.98
N THR A 1057 22.71 -26.70 -20.30
CA THR A 1057 23.39 -25.55 -20.87
C THR A 1057 24.89 -25.64 -20.56
N PRO A 1058 25.76 -25.78 -21.57
CA PRO A 1058 27.20 -25.70 -21.36
C PRO A 1058 27.60 -24.31 -20.81
N LYS A 1059 28.39 -24.28 -19.74
CA LYS A 1059 29.03 -23.05 -19.24
C LYS A 1059 30.52 -23.10 -19.60
N PRO A 1060 31.05 -22.20 -20.47
CA PRO A 1060 32.43 -22.28 -20.97
C PRO A 1060 33.53 -22.21 -19.90
N TYR A 1061 33.19 -21.71 -18.71
CA TYR A 1061 34.07 -21.61 -17.55
C TYR A 1061 33.91 -22.76 -16.53
N LEU A 1062 32.96 -23.70 -16.73
CA LEU A 1062 32.76 -24.89 -15.91
C LEU A 1062 32.98 -26.16 -16.75
N VAL A 1063 34.24 -26.39 -17.12
CA VAL A 1063 34.66 -27.49 -17.99
C VAL A 1063 35.34 -28.62 -17.21
N SER A 1064 35.25 -29.85 -17.73
CA SER A 1064 35.91 -31.02 -17.14
C SER A 1064 37.40 -31.09 -17.49
N PHE A 1065 38.25 -31.31 -16.49
CA PHE A 1065 39.68 -31.58 -16.65
C PHE A 1065 40.25 -32.35 -15.44
N ALA A 1066 41.43 -32.95 -15.61
CA ALA A 1066 42.11 -33.68 -14.55
C ALA A 1066 42.62 -32.75 -13.43
N ASP A 1067 42.26 -33.04 -12.19
CA ASP A 1067 42.68 -32.31 -11.00
C ASP A 1067 43.73 -33.15 -10.23
N PRO A 1068 45.04 -32.82 -10.35
CA PRO A 1068 46.10 -33.56 -9.67
C PRO A 1068 46.17 -33.25 -8.16
N TYR A 1069 45.39 -32.29 -7.66
CA TYR A 1069 45.46 -31.81 -6.27
C TYR A 1069 44.37 -32.41 -5.36
N CYS A 1070 43.30 -33.00 -5.90
CA CYS A 1070 42.17 -33.57 -5.10
C CYS A 1070 42.55 -34.79 -4.23
N ASN A 1071 43.67 -35.46 -4.52
CA ASN A 1071 44.07 -36.68 -3.83
C ASN A 1071 45.15 -36.39 -2.79
N THR A 1072 44.75 -36.17 -1.54
CA THR A 1072 45.67 -35.98 -0.42
C THR A 1072 45.24 -36.79 0.78
N SER A 1073 46.22 -37.32 1.51
CA SER A 1073 46.06 -37.96 2.81
C SER A 1073 46.64 -37.11 3.96
N ASP A 1074 47.08 -35.88 3.67
CA ASP A 1074 47.61 -34.97 4.68
C ASP A 1074 46.49 -34.46 5.60
N LYS A 1075 46.49 -34.93 6.84
CA LYS A 1075 45.49 -34.58 7.84
C LYS A 1075 45.46 -33.08 8.17
N THR A 1076 46.56 -32.36 7.98
CA THR A 1076 46.65 -30.91 8.22
C THR A 1076 45.86 -30.14 7.17
N ILE A 1077 46.01 -30.53 5.90
CA ILE A 1077 45.28 -29.93 4.77
C ILE A 1077 43.81 -30.36 4.82
N LEU A 1078 43.54 -31.64 5.10
CA LEU A 1078 42.17 -32.14 5.19
C LEU A 1078 41.37 -31.43 6.29
N LYS A 1079 41.99 -31.06 7.41
CA LYS A 1079 41.34 -30.25 8.46
C LYS A 1079 40.99 -28.82 8.04
N GLN A 1080 41.51 -28.32 6.92
CA GLN A 1080 41.12 -27.00 6.38
C GLN A 1080 39.72 -27.05 5.74
N VAL A 1081 39.33 -28.22 5.22
CA VAL A 1081 38.10 -28.43 4.43
C VAL A 1081 37.09 -29.33 5.17
N LEU A 1082 37.56 -30.34 5.92
CA LEU A 1082 36.74 -31.29 6.65
C LEU A 1082 36.58 -30.86 8.10
N ASN A 1083 35.37 -30.41 8.46
CA ASN A 1083 34.99 -30.07 9.83
C ASN A 1083 34.94 -31.33 10.72
N ASP A 1084 34.89 -31.16 12.05
CA ASP A 1084 35.05 -32.27 13.03
C ASP A 1084 34.14 -33.49 12.79
N PHE A 1085 32.96 -33.31 12.20
CA PHE A 1085 32.03 -34.39 11.84
C PHE A 1085 32.43 -35.16 10.56
N ASP A 1086 33.07 -34.52 9.59
CA ASP A 1086 33.45 -35.13 8.31
C ASP A 1086 34.79 -35.87 8.38
N GLN A 1087 35.58 -35.64 9.44
CA GLN A 1087 36.89 -36.27 9.64
C GLN A 1087 36.80 -37.79 9.85
N GLU A 1088 35.60 -38.34 10.10
CA GLU A 1088 35.35 -39.78 10.24
C GLU A 1088 35.27 -40.52 8.88
N THR A 1089 35.24 -39.81 7.75
CA THR A 1089 35.16 -40.41 6.39
C THR A 1089 36.49 -40.28 5.64
N PRO A 1090 37.50 -41.15 5.88
CA PRO A 1090 38.83 -41.02 5.25
C PRO A 1090 38.85 -41.43 3.77
N ASP A 1091 37.90 -42.24 3.31
CA ASP A 1091 37.91 -42.87 1.99
C ASP A 1091 37.08 -42.10 0.94
N PHE A 1092 36.88 -40.79 1.10
CA PHE A 1092 36.08 -39.99 0.16
C PHE A 1092 36.65 -39.94 -1.27
N TYR A 1093 37.95 -40.12 -1.45
CA TYR A 1093 38.57 -40.14 -2.78
C TYR A 1093 38.19 -41.41 -3.56
N ARG A 1094 38.07 -42.56 -2.88
CA ARG A 1094 37.64 -43.86 -3.41
C ARG A 1094 36.88 -44.61 -2.31
N TRP A 1095 35.57 -44.72 -2.46
CA TRP A 1095 34.67 -45.28 -1.44
C TRP A 1095 33.92 -46.50 -1.97
N THR A 1096 33.44 -47.35 -1.07
CA THR A 1096 32.59 -48.50 -1.40
C THR A 1096 31.40 -48.58 -0.45
N VAL A 1097 30.21 -48.84 -0.99
CA VAL A 1097 28.97 -49.05 -0.22
C VAL A 1097 28.31 -50.34 -0.69
N GLU A 1098 27.75 -51.11 0.23
CA GLU A 1098 27.12 -52.41 -0.05
C GLU A 1098 25.67 -52.42 0.47
N TYR A 1099 24.74 -52.90 -0.34
CA TYR A 1099 23.32 -53.09 -0.01
C TYR A 1099 22.88 -54.52 -0.31
N SER A 1100 22.06 -55.12 0.56
CA SER A 1100 21.24 -56.26 0.15
C SER A 1100 20.11 -55.82 -0.80
N GLN A 1101 19.58 -56.75 -1.58
CA GLN A 1101 18.46 -56.50 -2.50
C GLN A 1101 17.23 -55.99 -1.75
N ALA A 1102 16.97 -56.50 -0.54
CA ALA A 1102 15.85 -56.07 0.29
C ALA A 1102 16.03 -54.62 0.77
N GLU A 1103 17.19 -54.27 1.32
CA GLU A 1103 17.51 -52.92 1.79
C GLU A 1103 17.43 -51.90 0.65
N LEU A 1104 17.99 -52.23 -0.51
CA LEU A 1104 17.96 -51.34 -1.67
C LEU A 1104 16.54 -51.14 -2.21
N SER A 1105 15.72 -52.21 -2.22
CA SER A 1105 14.32 -52.13 -2.65
C SER A 1105 13.49 -51.25 -1.72
N GLU A 1106 13.66 -51.41 -0.40
CA GLU A 1106 13.00 -50.57 0.59
C GLU A 1106 13.44 -49.11 0.49
N LEU A 1107 14.75 -48.87 0.37
CA LEU A 1107 15.33 -47.54 0.27
C LEU A 1107 14.80 -46.79 -0.96
N ILE A 1108 14.89 -47.39 -2.15
CA ILE A 1108 14.43 -46.79 -3.40
C ILE A 1108 12.91 -46.58 -3.36
N SER A 1109 12.15 -47.56 -2.88
CA SER A 1109 10.69 -47.44 -2.76
C SER A 1109 10.30 -46.26 -1.87
N ARG A 1110 10.98 -46.08 -0.74
CA ARG A 1110 10.70 -44.99 0.19
C ARG A 1110 11.13 -43.63 -0.36
N LYS A 1111 12.33 -43.55 -0.95
CA LYS A 1111 12.89 -42.28 -1.46
C LYS A 1111 12.15 -41.79 -2.70
N LEU A 1112 11.79 -42.68 -3.63
CA LEU A 1112 11.06 -42.33 -4.85
C LEU A 1112 9.53 -42.38 -4.72
N LYS A 1113 9.01 -42.93 -3.61
CA LYS A 1113 7.56 -43.12 -3.35
C LYS A 1113 6.85 -43.95 -4.43
N GLU A 1114 7.54 -44.97 -4.95
CA GLU A 1114 7.08 -45.81 -6.06
C GLU A 1114 7.35 -47.29 -5.73
N ASP A 1115 6.47 -48.21 -6.13
CA ASP A 1115 6.62 -49.65 -5.88
C ASP A 1115 7.32 -50.34 -7.05
N PHE A 1116 8.62 -50.61 -6.86
CA PHE A 1116 9.44 -51.32 -7.84
C PHE A 1116 9.37 -52.85 -7.72
N GLY A 1117 8.79 -53.38 -6.63
CA GLY A 1117 9.03 -54.76 -6.21
C GLY A 1117 10.49 -54.98 -5.80
N GLU A 1118 11.04 -56.14 -6.13
CA GLU A 1118 12.45 -56.44 -5.86
C GLU A 1118 13.34 -55.82 -6.94
N ILE A 1119 14.35 -55.03 -6.52
CA ILE A 1119 15.31 -54.42 -7.44
C ILE A 1119 16.19 -55.51 -8.05
N GLN A 1120 16.11 -55.67 -9.37
CA GLN A 1120 16.88 -56.63 -10.15
C GLN A 1120 18.19 -56.04 -10.66
N ASP A 1121 18.20 -54.76 -11.03
CA ASP A 1121 19.39 -54.14 -11.60
C ASP A 1121 19.40 -52.61 -11.45
N LEU A 1122 20.61 -52.04 -11.43
CA LEU A 1122 20.86 -50.60 -11.51
C LEU A 1122 21.79 -50.37 -12.70
N VAL A 1123 21.25 -49.86 -13.81
CA VAL A 1123 21.97 -49.74 -15.08
C VAL A 1123 22.32 -48.27 -15.33
N PRO A 1124 23.62 -47.87 -15.26
CA PRO A 1124 24.05 -46.54 -15.66
C PRO A 1124 23.84 -46.37 -17.17
N LEU A 1125 22.91 -45.50 -17.57
CA LEU A 1125 22.61 -45.26 -18.98
C LEU A 1125 23.58 -44.25 -19.59
N GLU A 1126 23.84 -43.15 -18.87
CA GLU A 1126 24.69 -42.06 -19.35
C GLU A 1126 25.55 -41.48 -18.23
N ARG A 1127 26.79 -41.11 -18.58
CA ARG A 1127 27.80 -40.54 -17.67
C ARG A 1127 28.36 -39.24 -18.23
N GLY A 1128 28.68 -38.30 -17.34
CA GLY A 1128 29.44 -37.09 -17.64
C GLY A 1128 30.94 -37.38 -17.80
N LYS A 1129 31.74 -36.35 -18.08
CA LYS A 1129 33.17 -36.49 -18.39
C LYS A 1129 34.01 -36.90 -17.18
N SER A 1130 33.56 -36.62 -15.96
CA SER A 1130 34.22 -37.09 -14.73
C SER A 1130 33.88 -38.56 -14.39
N GLY A 1131 32.92 -39.15 -15.11
CA GLY A 1131 32.37 -40.48 -14.84
C GLY A 1131 31.15 -40.49 -13.91
N ARG A 1132 30.66 -39.31 -13.49
CA ARG A 1132 29.40 -39.16 -12.74
C ARG A 1132 28.22 -39.63 -13.58
N ILE A 1133 27.38 -40.50 -13.03
CA ILE A 1133 26.14 -40.93 -13.67
C ILE A 1133 25.17 -39.77 -13.63
N TRP A 1134 24.56 -39.43 -14.77
CA TRP A 1134 23.50 -38.43 -14.84
C TRP A 1134 22.20 -39.00 -15.42
N LYS A 1135 22.19 -40.25 -15.90
CA LYS A 1135 20.96 -41.05 -16.07
C LYS A 1135 21.19 -42.48 -15.57
N LEU A 1136 20.39 -42.90 -14.61
CA LEU A 1136 20.42 -44.23 -14.02
C LEU A 1136 19.05 -44.90 -14.20
N LYS A 1137 19.06 -46.10 -14.79
CA LYS A 1137 17.86 -46.93 -14.93
C LYS A 1137 17.76 -47.93 -13.79
N ILE A 1138 16.67 -47.86 -13.06
CA ILE A 1138 16.32 -48.78 -11.96
C ILE A 1138 15.38 -49.84 -12.53
N VAL A 1139 15.76 -51.10 -12.43
CA VAL A 1139 14.97 -52.25 -12.91
C VAL A 1139 14.47 -53.04 -11.71
N GLY A 1140 13.17 -53.01 -11.46
CA GLY A 1140 12.51 -53.83 -10.45
C GLY A 1140 11.56 -54.87 -11.07
N THR A 1141 11.11 -55.84 -10.28
CA THR A 1141 10.19 -56.90 -10.75
C THR A 1141 8.83 -56.38 -11.20
N LYS A 1142 8.38 -55.22 -10.68
CA LYS A 1142 7.08 -54.63 -11.02
C LYS A 1142 7.19 -53.43 -11.96
N LYS A 1143 8.27 -52.67 -11.86
CA LYS A 1143 8.45 -51.39 -12.57
C LYS A 1143 9.90 -51.19 -12.96
N THR A 1144 10.09 -50.56 -14.10
CA THR A 1144 11.38 -50.04 -14.54
C THR A 1144 11.27 -48.53 -14.69
N PHE A 1145 12.23 -47.78 -14.14
CA PHE A 1145 12.16 -46.33 -14.10
C PHE A 1145 13.55 -45.72 -14.21
N THR A 1146 13.70 -44.67 -15.00
CA THR A 1146 14.96 -43.92 -15.13
C THR A 1146 14.92 -42.68 -14.24
N ILE A 1147 15.96 -42.48 -13.43
CA ILE A 1147 16.19 -41.23 -12.72
C ILE A 1147 17.42 -40.52 -13.30
N GLY A 1148 17.46 -39.19 -13.26
CA GLY A 1148 18.60 -38.44 -13.80
C GLY A 1148 18.95 -37.17 -13.06
N LYS A 1149 20.14 -36.65 -13.42
CA LYS A 1149 20.97 -35.65 -12.74
C LYS A 1149 21.57 -36.15 -11.43
N GLU A 1150 22.72 -35.57 -11.08
CA GLU A 1150 23.64 -36.13 -10.08
C GLU A 1150 23.02 -36.27 -8.68
N LEU A 1151 22.31 -35.24 -8.23
CA LEU A 1151 21.77 -35.17 -6.87
C LEU A 1151 20.61 -36.15 -6.65
N GLU A 1152 19.72 -36.29 -7.65
CA GLU A 1152 18.57 -37.21 -7.56
C GLU A 1152 19.03 -38.66 -7.41
N ILE A 1153 20.06 -39.05 -8.17
CA ILE A 1153 20.68 -40.39 -8.08
C ILE A 1153 21.26 -40.63 -6.69
N ARG A 1154 21.94 -39.64 -6.11
CA ARG A 1154 22.56 -39.77 -4.78
C ARG A 1154 21.53 -39.87 -3.65
N ARG A 1155 20.40 -39.17 -3.78
CA ARG A 1155 19.29 -39.19 -2.82
C ARG A 1155 18.50 -40.49 -2.88
N ALA A 1156 18.31 -41.06 -4.06
CA ALA A 1156 17.60 -42.33 -4.24
C ALA A 1156 18.37 -43.53 -3.68
N LEU A 1157 19.72 -43.45 -3.64
CA LEU A 1157 20.60 -44.56 -3.29
C LEU A 1157 21.29 -44.42 -1.93
N SER A 1158 20.88 -43.49 -1.07
CA SER A 1158 21.43 -43.38 0.29
C SER A 1158 20.39 -42.84 1.26
N GLU A 1159 20.46 -43.29 2.52
CA GLU A 1159 19.62 -42.75 3.58
C GLU A 1159 19.89 -41.27 3.84
N THR A 1160 21.15 -40.88 3.72
CA THR A 1160 21.63 -39.53 4.03
C THR A 1160 22.02 -38.83 2.74
N HIS A 1161 23.20 -39.15 2.22
CA HIS A 1161 23.67 -38.75 0.91
C HIS A 1161 24.73 -39.75 0.45
N LEU A 1162 24.63 -40.21 -0.79
CA LEU A 1162 25.76 -40.88 -1.43
C LEU A 1162 26.84 -39.83 -1.69
N LEU A 1163 28.13 -40.17 -1.52
CA LEU A 1163 29.21 -39.18 -1.62
C LEU A 1163 29.26 -38.51 -2.99
N SER A 1164 29.05 -39.25 -4.07
CA SER A 1164 28.90 -38.73 -5.44
C SER A 1164 28.09 -39.71 -6.31
N SER A 1165 27.69 -39.33 -7.53
CA SER A 1165 27.17 -40.28 -8.52
C SER A 1165 28.27 -40.93 -9.39
N ALA A 1166 29.55 -40.67 -9.10
CA ALA A 1166 30.66 -41.28 -9.81
C ALA A 1166 30.98 -42.66 -9.24
N PHE A 1167 30.12 -43.63 -9.50
CA PHE A 1167 30.32 -45.01 -9.07
C PHE A 1167 30.04 -46.03 -10.17
N ASP A 1168 30.58 -47.23 -10.00
CA ASP A 1168 30.21 -48.42 -10.76
C ASP A 1168 29.38 -49.36 -9.87
N VAL A 1169 28.46 -50.10 -10.49
CA VAL A 1169 27.58 -51.06 -9.81
C VAL A 1169 28.09 -52.47 -10.07
N GLU A 1170 28.36 -53.22 -9.02
CA GLU A 1170 28.64 -54.66 -9.08
C GLU A 1170 27.55 -55.43 -8.34
N ARG A 1171 26.93 -56.41 -9.01
CA ARG A 1171 25.93 -57.28 -8.38
C ARG A 1171 26.56 -58.65 -8.06
N GLN A 1172 26.53 -59.03 -6.79
CA GLN A 1172 26.98 -60.33 -6.30
C GLN A 1172 25.82 -61.06 -5.62
N GLY A 1173 25.13 -61.93 -6.36
CA GLY A 1173 23.96 -62.65 -5.85
C GLY A 1173 22.80 -61.72 -5.50
N ASP A 1174 22.47 -61.65 -4.21
CA ASP A 1174 21.44 -60.79 -3.61
C ASP A 1174 21.99 -59.44 -3.10
N ARG A 1175 23.22 -59.08 -3.46
CA ARG A 1175 23.86 -57.83 -3.03
C ARG A 1175 24.26 -56.92 -4.19
N PHE A 1176 24.23 -55.62 -3.92
CA PHE A 1176 24.68 -54.54 -4.79
C PHE A 1176 25.84 -53.81 -4.12
N ILE A 1177 27.00 -53.78 -4.77
CA ILE A 1177 28.21 -53.10 -4.32
C ILE A 1177 28.43 -51.89 -5.24
N LEU A 1178 28.51 -50.70 -4.65
CA LEU A 1178 28.76 -49.45 -5.35
C LEU A 1178 30.21 -49.01 -5.10
N HIS A 1179 31.04 -49.02 -6.13
CA HIS A 1179 32.43 -48.54 -6.06
C HIS A 1179 32.52 -47.11 -6.59
N GLY A 1180 32.68 -46.14 -5.70
CA GLY A 1180 32.59 -44.73 -6.05
C GLY A 1180 33.87 -43.92 -5.83
N LYS A 1181 33.85 -42.68 -6.33
CA LYS A 1181 34.96 -41.72 -6.20
C LYS A 1181 34.48 -40.29 -5.98
N GLY A 1182 35.26 -39.53 -5.21
CA GLY A 1182 35.00 -38.11 -4.93
C GLY A 1182 33.78 -37.87 -4.04
N TRP A 1183 33.57 -36.60 -3.71
CA TRP A 1183 32.51 -36.12 -2.82
C TRP A 1183 31.91 -34.81 -3.36
N GLY A 1184 30.64 -34.88 -3.73
CA GLY A 1184 29.85 -33.80 -4.33
C GLY A 1184 29.80 -33.87 -5.86
N HIS A 1185 29.18 -32.84 -6.46
CA HIS A 1185 28.88 -32.78 -7.89
C HIS A 1185 30.11 -32.61 -8.79
N GLY A 1186 31.27 -32.21 -8.25
CA GLY A 1186 32.55 -32.16 -8.98
C GLY A 1186 32.69 -31.03 -10.00
N VAL A 1187 31.68 -30.18 -10.15
CA VAL A 1187 31.69 -29.00 -11.05
C VAL A 1187 32.39 -27.82 -10.39
N GLY A 1188 33.24 -27.12 -11.15
CA GLY A 1188 33.96 -25.93 -10.72
C GLY A 1188 35.07 -26.23 -9.71
N LEU A 1189 35.16 -25.44 -8.64
CA LEU A 1189 36.28 -25.53 -7.70
C LEU A 1189 36.20 -26.77 -6.80
N CYS A 1190 37.32 -27.50 -6.71
CA CYS A 1190 37.52 -28.59 -5.77
C CYS A 1190 38.12 -28.04 -4.47
N GLN A 1191 37.39 -28.09 -3.35
CA GLN A 1191 37.84 -27.48 -2.08
C GLN A 1191 39.13 -28.13 -1.56
N ILE A 1192 39.23 -29.47 -1.58
CA ILE A 1192 40.46 -30.18 -1.17
C ILE A 1192 41.62 -29.83 -2.09
N GLY A 1193 41.41 -29.79 -3.40
CA GLY A 1193 42.46 -29.44 -4.36
C GLY A 1193 42.92 -28.00 -4.20
N ALA A 1194 42.00 -27.06 -3.97
CA ALA A 1194 42.31 -25.66 -3.70
C ALA A 1194 43.06 -25.46 -2.38
N ALA A 1195 42.73 -26.20 -1.32
CA ALA A 1195 43.47 -26.19 -0.07
C ALA A 1195 44.92 -26.71 -0.26
N VAL A 1196 45.11 -27.79 -1.02
CA VAL A 1196 46.44 -28.29 -1.40
C VAL A 1196 47.23 -27.25 -2.18
N MET A 1197 46.60 -26.57 -3.15
CA MET A 1197 47.25 -25.51 -3.92
C MET A 1197 47.68 -24.34 -3.03
N GLY A 1198 46.81 -23.90 -2.10
CA GLY A 1198 47.13 -22.83 -1.14
C GLY A 1198 48.32 -23.18 -0.24
N GLU A 1199 48.39 -24.41 0.27
CA GLU A 1199 49.53 -24.91 1.06
C GLU A 1199 50.82 -25.06 0.23
N GLN A 1200 50.70 -25.24 -1.09
CA GLN A 1200 51.83 -25.20 -2.02
C GLN A 1200 52.24 -23.78 -2.42
N GLY A 1201 51.65 -22.74 -1.81
CA GLY A 1201 51.99 -21.34 -2.03
C GLY A 1201 51.38 -20.73 -3.29
N LYS A 1202 50.34 -21.33 -3.85
CA LYS A 1202 49.58 -20.73 -4.96
C LYS A 1202 48.73 -19.57 -4.47
N THR A 1203 48.72 -18.48 -5.23
CA THR A 1203 47.88 -17.32 -4.93
C THR A 1203 46.41 -17.61 -5.27
N TYR A 1204 45.48 -16.88 -4.65
CA TYR A 1204 44.05 -17.12 -4.83
C TYR A 1204 43.62 -17.01 -6.29
N ASP A 1205 44.20 -16.07 -7.06
CA ASP A 1205 43.93 -15.92 -8.49
C ASP A 1205 44.46 -17.09 -9.31
N GLU A 1206 45.63 -17.64 -8.99
CA GLU A 1206 46.12 -18.90 -9.60
C GLU A 1206 45.18 -20.07 -9.31
N ILE A 1207 44.65 -20.18 -8.09
CA ILE A 1207 43.69 -21.20 -7.70
C ILE A 1207 42.38 -21.04 -8.49
N LEU A 1208 41.82 -19.84 -8.52
CA LEU A 1208 40.55 -19.56 -9.20
C LEU A 1208 40.64 -19.80 -10.70
N LEU A 1209 41.67 -19.26 -11.36
CA LEU A 1209 41.83 -19.40 -12.82
C LEU A 1209 42.23 -20.82 -13.25
N PHE A 1210 42.72 -21.65 -12.32
CA PHE A 1210 42.88 -23.09 -12.55
C PHE A 1210 41.52 -23.82 -12.67
N TYR A 1211 40.58 -23.53 -11.76
CA TYR A 1211 39.26 -24.17 -11.72
C TYR A 1211 38.23 -23.57 -12.67
N TYR A 1212 38.21 -22.25 -12.82
CA TYR A 1212 37.31 -21.50 -13.69
C TYR A 1212 38.06 -21.02 -14.93
N ARG A 1213 38.41 -21.97 -15.79
CA ARG A 1213 39.19 -21.68 -17.00
C ARG A 1213 38.44 -20.67 -17.86
N ASN A 1214 39.17 -19.72 -18.45
CA ASN A 1214 38.63 -18.63 -19.27
C ASN A 1214 37.90 -17.50 -18.51
N ALA A 1215 37.64 -17.64 -17.21
CA ALA A 1215 37.10 -16.55 -16.41
C ALA A 1215 38.16 -15.46 -16.12
N LYS A 1216 37.71 -14.30 -15.65
CA LYS A 1216 38.53 -13.18 -15.17
C LYS A 1216 38.05 -12.75 -13.79
N ILE A 1217 38.96 -12.24 -12.97
CA ILE A 1217 38.62 -11.64 -11.67
C ILE A 1217 38.44 -10.13 -11.90
N ASN A 1218 37.25 -9.61 -11.60
CA ASN A 1218 36.90 -8.20 -11.75
C ASN A 1218 36.43 -7.61 -10.41
N GLN A 1219 36.64 -6.30 -10.25
CA GLN A 1219 36.18 -5.52 -9.10
C GLN A 1219 34.78 -4.95 -9.39
N LEU A 1220 33.80 -5.28 -8.54
CA LEU A 1220 32.40 -4.91 -8.71
C LEU A 1220 31.99 -3.66 -7.92
N TYR A 1221 32.44 -3.55 -6.66
CA TYR A 1221 32.17 -2.44 -5.75
C TYR A 1221 33.34 -2.27 -4.77
N GLU A 1222 33.44 -1.11 -4.11
CA GLU A 1222 34.51 -0.83 -3.13
C GLU A 1222 34.15 -1.22 -1.68
#